data_AF-A0A0D3GDF3-F1
#
_entry.id   AF-A0A0D3GDF3-F1
#
_cell.length_a   1.000
_cell.length_b   1.000
_cell.length_c   1.000
_cell.angle_alpha   90.00
_cell.angle_beta   90.00
_cell.angle_gamma   90.00
#
_symmetry.space_group_name_H-M   'P 1'
#
loop_
_entity.id
_entity.type
_entity.pdbx_description
1 polymer ?
#
loop_
_entity_poly.entity_id
_entity_poly.type
_entity_poly.pdbx_seq_one_letter_code
_entity_poly.pdbx_strand_id
1 'polypeptide(L)'
;MSQELAAGVHEPPSQYMVGEQDRPAIAGSDMPEPIPIVDLSRLSASNDLISDYIIFLQAVGHGMEENFLSEMINVTRGFYKLPPEEKQKYSNLVNGKDFRIEGYGNDMVVSEKQILDWCDRFYLIGDPSNTKTLCRSARRVGGGQSWMVSGGAHATLLGSAQLACSGGAITRHLPDEGGIVMADAGTLLAAMTQSTRGNIILQQSSRDVLREYTVRCREITSLVLKKLAKLLGLSEGYLVDMFDEKAMTYARFNYYPRCPRPDNVFGLKPHSDASVITIVAIDDTVSGLQLLRQGVWYDVPIVPNALLINVGDGIEIMSNSLFKSPVHRVVTNAKRERVSLAMFYTLDPEKELEPVPELVDDEKRPRQYVKVKTKDYVTGLFETLARGTRVIDNVKISDNLNEIVSPPVPYYKKFGAFENLPPATMGDGHEWKIVKIPPIVQELAANVPEPPSQYVVGEQDRPAITGSGMPEPIPVIDLSRLSASDDDDSAAELAKLHSALENWGLFLVTRGFYELPLEEKQKYSNLANGNEFKHEGYGNDMVVSEKQILDWCDRLDVLHEYTVRCREITSLVLTRLAKLLGLREGYFVDMFDEDATTYARFNYYPRCLRPEDVLGLKPHSDGSVITIVSVDDAVSGLQVLRQGVWYDVPVVPNALLINMGDGMEIMSNGLLKSPVHRVVTNAERERVSVVMFYALDPEKELEPAPELVDDEKRPRQYAKMKIKDYLSGFYETFARGTRVIDTGKNIQQVPMADEPWRLPNIVQELAAGVQEPPSRYLQDLAGGDQLAGAEIPEPIPTIDLGRLSGSDGADEAAKLREFFRQPVEEKKKLSNLIDGKRFQIEGYGNDPVQTKDQILDWSDRLHLKVEPECDRNLAFWPTHPKSFRDILHEYTLKIKTVKNDILLALAKLLELDEDCLLNQFSDRAITTARFNYYSPCPRPDLVLGLKPHSDLCALTVLLTDKEVGGLQVLRDGTWYSVPAVRDYSLLINIGVTLEIMTNGTFRAPLHRVVTNAERERMSVAMFYAVDGEKEIEPVAELLGLKQQSARYRGIKGKDLLIGHYEHFSRGGRVVDSLKI
;
A
#
# COMPACT_ATOMS: atom_id res chain seq x y z
N MET A 1 19.42 -13.43 -15.69
CA MET A 1 19.98 -13.68 -14.34
C MET A 1 21.51 -13.66 -14.38
N SER A 2 22.23 -13.54 -13.26
CA SER A 2 23.70 -13.41 -13.25
C SER A 2 24.42 -14.69 -13.71
N GLN A 3 23.85 -15.88 -13.41
CA GLN A 3 24.40 -17.16 -13.85
C GLN A 3 24.43 -17.29 -15.38
N GLU A 4 23.42 -16.75 -16.06
CA GLU A 4 23.31 -16.80 -17.52
C GLU A 4 24.28 -15.82 -18.19
N LEU A 5 24.45 -14.62 -17.62
CA LEU A 5 25.38 -13.61 -18.12
C LEU A 5 26.83 -14.08 -18.02
N ALA A 6 27.19 -14.75 -16.90
CA ALA A 6 28.54 -15.22 -16.66
C ALA A 6 29.08 -16.22 -17.71
N ALA A 7 28.19 -16.86 -18.50
CA ALA A 7 28.59 -17.81 -19.54
C ALA A 7 29.09 -17.15 -20.84
N GLY A 8 28.85 -15.86 -21.05
CA GLY A 8 29.07 -15.21 -22.36
C GLY A 8 29.68 -13.80 -22.35
N VAL A 9 29.96 -13.20 -21.19
CA VAL A 9 30.47 -11.83 -21.11
C VAL A 9 31.95 -11.75 -20.72
N HIS A 10 32.70 -10.87 -21.37
CA HIS A 10 34.08 -10.52 -20.99
C HIS A 10 34.14 -9.45 -19.89
N GLU A 11 33.05 -8.69 -19.71
CA GLU A 11 32.91 -7.64 -18.70
C GLU A 11 31.47 -7.61 -18.17
N PRO A 12 31.24 -7.41 -16.85
CA PRO A 12 29.90 -7.26 -16.30
C PRO A 12 29.15 -6.07 -16.93
N PRO A 13 27.83 -6.16 -17.18
CA PRO A 13 27.02 -5.03 -17.61
C PRO A 13 27.05 -3.88 -16.58
N SER A 14 26.85 -2.65 -17.05
CA SER A 14 26.92 -1.43 -16.22
C SER A 14 26.04 -1.45 -14.98
N GLN A 15 24.88 -2.08 -15.04
CA GLN A 15 23.97 -2.25 -13.88
C GLN A 15 24.57 -3.08 -12.73
N TYR A 16 25.64 -3.83 -12.95
CA TYR A 16 26.38 -4.55 -11.89
C TYR A 16 27.67 -3.83 -11.47
N MET A 17 28.10 -2.83 -12.25
CA MET A 17 29.39 -2.16 -12.05
C MET A 17 29.31 -1.14 -10.92
N VAL A 18 30.24 -1.25 -9.99
CA VAL A 18 30.39 -0.36 -8.85
C VAL A 18 31.36 0.77 -9.19
N GLY A 19 31.04 2.00 -8.77
CA GLY A 19 31.88 3.18 -8.95
C GLY A 19 33.26 3.02 -8.29
N GLU A 20 34.30 3.69 -8.79
CA GLU A 20 35.69 3.44 -8.37
C GLU A 20 35.91 3.57 -6.86
N GLN A 21 35.30 4.56 -6.22
CA GLN A 21 35.40 4.76 -4.78
C GLN A 21 34.66 3.70 -3.94
N ASP A 22 33.72 2.97 -4.55
CA ASP A 22 32.81 2.03 -3.87
C ASP A 22 33.16 0.55 -4.15
N ARG A 23 34.15 0.31 -5.02
CA ARG A 23 34.61 -1.03 -5.38
C ARG A 23 35.02 -1.81 -4.12
N PRO A 24 34.84 -3.15 -4.09
CA PRO A 24 35.27 -3.96 -2.96
C PRO A 24 36.75 -3.73 -2.66
N ALA A 25 37.04 -2.98 -1.59
CA ALA A 25 38.41 -2.78 -1.12
C ALA A 25 39.07 -4.13 -0.81
N ILE A 26 40.39 -4.21 -0.99
CA ILE A 26 41.21 -5.37 -0.60
C ILE A 26 40.97 -5.62 0.89
N ALA A 27 40.63 -6.85 1.25
CA ALA A 27 40.40 -7.22 2.64
C ALA A 27 41.68 -7.00 3.48
N GLY A 28 41.51 -6.59 4.74
CA GLY A 28 42.62 -6.50 5.68
C GLY A 28 43.30 -7.86 5.89
N SER A 29 44.63 -7.89 5.99
CA SER A 29 45.40 -9.15 6.08
C SER A 29 45.18 -9.89 7.39
N ASP A 30 44.94 -9.17 8.50
CA ASP A 30 44.85 -9.74 9.85
C ASP A 30 43.67 -9.15 10.62
N MET A 31 42.65 -9.97 10.90
CA MET A 31 41.49 -9.58 11.70
C MET A 31 41.93 -9.39 13.17
N PRO A 32 41.73 -8.21 13.80
CA PRO A 32 42.22 -7.91 15.15
C PRO A 32 41.73 -8.90 16.21
N GLU A 33 40.50 -9.38 16.04
CA GLU A 33 39.88 -10.41 16.86
C GLU A 33 39.21 -11.41 15.93
N PRO A 34 39.66 -12.68 15.90
CA PRO A 34 39.10 -13.68 15.00
C PRO A 34 37.64 -13.98 15.35
N ILE A 35 36.87 -14.38 14.33
CA ILE A 35 35.49 -14.82 14.53
C ILE A 35 35.48 -16.05 15.43
N PRO A 36 34.68 -16.04 16.52
CA PRO A 36 34.65 -17.12 17.48
C PRO A 36 34.14 -18.42 16.85
N ILE A 37 34.82 -19.53 17.14
CA ILE A 37 34.36 -20.89 16.84
C ILE A 37 33.75 -21.47 18.11
N VAL A 38 32.46 -21.75 18.10
CA VAL A 38 31.70 -22.17 19.28
C VAL A 38 31.22 -23.61 19.12
N ASP A 39 31.59 -24.46 20.08
CA ASP A 39 31.09 -25.84 20.16
C ASP A 39 29.73 -25.86 20.88
N LEU A 40 28.64 -26.03 20.11
CA LEU A 40 27.28 -26.02 20.64
C LEU A 40 27.00 -27.17 21.61
N SER A 41 27.73 -28.30 21.48
CA SER A 41 27.60 -29.41 22.43
C SER A 41 28.05 -29.00 23.83
N ARG A 42 29.06 -28.12 23.94
CA ARG A 42 29.52 -27.57 25.23
C ARG A 42 28.64 -26.44 25.72
N LEU A 43 28.05 -25.67 24.81
CA LEU A 43 27.09 -24.63 25.15
C LEU A 43 25.82 -25.21 25.82
N SER A 44 25.44 -26.44 25.47
CA SER A 44 24.36 -27.16 26.18
C SER A 44 24.74 -27.65 27.59
N ALA A 45 26.03 -27.79 27.89
CA ALA A 45 26.53 -28.41 29.14
C ALA A 45 27.08 -27.42 30.17
N SER A 46 27.52 -26.22 29.75
CA SER A 46 28.11 -25.20 30.63
C SER A 46 27.16 -24.01 30.89
N ASN A 47 27.25 -23.45 32.10
CA ASN A 47 26.64 -22.18 32.49
C ASN A 47 27.62 -20.98 32.40
N ASP A 48 28.91 -21.24 32.20
CA ASP A 48 29.95 -20.22 32.24
C ASP A 48 30.50 -19.91 30.83
N LEU A 49 30.60 -18.60 30.57
CA LEU A 49 31.33 -17.91 29.50
C LEU A 49 30.82 -18.06 28.07
N ILE A 50 29.92 -17.17 27.64
CA ILE A 50 30.07 -16.48 26.35
C ILE A 50 29.59 -15.03 26.49
N SER A 51 30.46 -14.11 26.93
CA SER A 51 30.20 -12.66 26.79
C SER A 51 30.61 -12.21 25.39
N ASP A 52 29.77 -11.43 24.72
CA ASP A 52 29.96 -10.73 23.43
C ASP A 52 30.17 -11.57 22.15
N TYR A 53 30.57 -12.84 22.24
CA TYR A 53 30.90 -13.68 21.07
C TYR A 53 29.70 -14.36 20.38
N ILE A 54 28.47 -14.27 20.91
CA ILE A 54 27.28 -14.94 20.31
C ILE A 54 26.74 -14.18 19.08
N ILE A 55 27.18 -12.94 18.87
CA ILE A 55 26.63 -12.02 17.86
C ILE A 55 26.95 -12.45 16.42
N PHE A 56 28.16 -12.98 16.16
CA PHE A 56 28.60 -13.50 14.86
C PHE A 56 29.65 -14.59 15.10
N LEU A 57 29.31 -15.84 14.83
CA LEU A 57 30.13 -17.00 15.20
C LEU A 57 30.09 -18.12 14.16
N GLN A 58 31.09 -19.00 14.21
CA GLN A 58 31.08 -20.28 13.51
C GLN A 58 30.79 -21.39 14.51
N ALA A 59 29.63 -22.04 14.38
CA ALA A 59 29.19 -23.11 15.24
C ALA A 59 29.74 -24.45 14.76
N VAL A 60 30.33 -25.21 15.67
CA VAL A 60 30.72 -26.62 15.50
C VAL A 60 30.00 -27.46 16.57
N GLY A 61 30.08 -28.79 16.49
CA GLY A 61 29.43 -29.66 17.49
C GLY A 61 27.90 -29.47 17.55
N HIS A 62 27.29 -28.99 16.47
CA HIS A 62 25.86 -28.68 16.34
C HIS A 62 24.98 -29.93 16.09
N GLY A 63 25.57 -31.13 16.11
CA GLY A 63 24.83 -32.39 15.99
C GLY A 63 24.34 -32.74 14.57
N MET A 64 24.80 -32.02 13.53
CA MET A 64 24.56 -32.38 12.14
C MET A 64 25.81 -33.05 11.57
N GLU A 65 25.66 -34.19 10.90
CA GLU A 65 26.79 -34.91 10.30
C GLU A 65 27.36 -34.17 9.08
N GLU A 66 28.67 -34.29 8.83
CA GLU A 66 29.36 -33.69 7.68
C GLU A 66 28.72 -34.06 6.34
N ASN A 67 28.36 -35.34 6.18
CA ASN A 67 27.69 -35.83 4.97
C ASN A 67 26.34 -35.15 4.76
N PHE A 68 25.62 -34.81 5.84
CA PHE A 68 24.31 -34.17 5.78
C PHE A 68 24.40 -32.69 5.37
N LEU A 69 25.36 -31.94 5.92
CA LEU A 69 25.59 -30.55 5.49
C LEU A 69 26.05 -30.50 4.03
N SER A 70 26.93 -31.42 3.64
CA SER A 70 27.37 -31.59 2.25
C SER A 70 26.19 -31.90 1.32
N GLU A 71 25.27 -32.75 1.76
CA GLU A 71 24.04 -33.06 1.03
C GLU A 71 23.16 -31.82 0.85
N MET A 72 22.98 -30.98 1.87
CA MET A 72 22.22 -29.73 1.72
C MET A 72 22.86 -28.72 0.77
N ILE A 73 24.19 -28.59 0.80
CA ILE A 73 24.92 -27.79 -0.18
C ILE A 73 24.73 -28.37 -1.59
N ASN A 74 24.71 -29.70 -1.73
CA ASN A 74 24.45 -30.36 -3.01
C ASN A 74 23.00 -30.20 -3.48
N VAL A 75 22.02 -30.15 -2.59
CA VAL A 75 20.62 -29.78 -2.92
C VAL A 75 20.60 -28.37 -3.52
N THR A 76 21.28 -27.42 -2.89
CA THR A 76 21.41 -26.04 -3.40
C THR A 76 22.04 -26.02 -4.79
N ARG A 77 23.20 -26.68 -4.96
CA ARG A 77 23.88 -26.78 -6.28
C ARG A 77 23.02 -27.49 -7.32
N GLY A 78 22.27 -28.52 -6.91
CA GLY A 78 21.38 -29.29 -7.76
C GLY A 78 20.30 -28.43 -8.38
N PHE A 79 19.67 -27.56 -7.58
CA PHE A 79 18.68 -26.60 -8.07
C PHE A 79 19.26 -25.67 -9.14
N TYR A 80 20.42 -25.04 -8.88
CA TYR A 80 21.02 -24.10 -9.84
C TYR A 80 21.60 -24.76 -11.11
N LYS A 81 21.81 -26.09 -11.09
CA LYS A 81 22.19 -26.89 -12.26
C LYS A 81 20.99 -27.25 -13.16
N LEU A 82 19.76 -27.06 -12.70
CA LEU A 82 18.58 -27.27 -13.53
C LEU A 82 18.59 -26.31 -14.74
N PRO A 83 17.98 -26.72 -15.87
CA PRO A 83 17.78 -25.84 -17.01
C PRO A 83 17.07 -24.53 -16.60
N PRO A 84 17.36 -23.38 -17.25
CA PRO A 84 16.68 -22.12 -16.96
C PRO A 84 15.15 -22.21 -16.97
N GLU A 85 14.59 -22.95 -17.94
CA GLU A 85 13.15 -23.18 -18.04
C GLU A 85 12.56 -23.88 -16.80
N GLU A 86 13.29 -24.82 -16.21
CA GLU A 86 12.87 -25.52 -14.99
C GLU A 86 12.96 -24.62 -13.75
N LYS A 87 14.00 -23.78 -13.66
CA LYS A 87 14.13 -22.80 -12.56
C LYS A 87 13.07 -21.70 -12.64
N GLN A 88 12.74 -21.26 -13.86
CA GLN A 88 11.76 -20.19 -14.09
C GLN A 88 10.34 -20.59 -13.73
N LYS A 89 10.00 -21.89 -13.70
CA LYS A 89 8.72 -22.39 -13.14
C LYS A 89 8.51 -21.96 -11.69
N TYR A 90 9.60 -21.71 -10.96
CA TYR A 90 9.57 -21.27 -9.59
C TYR A 90 9.70 -19.77 -9.44
N SER A 91 9.52 -18.97 -10.50
CA SER A 91 9.81 -17.54 -10.45
C SER A 91 9.12 -16.82 -9.29
N ASN A 92 9.86 -15.90 -8.69
CA ASN A 92 9.36 -14.97 -7.70
C ASN A 92 8.52 -13.83 -8.34
N LEU A 93 8.34 -13.83 -9.66
CA LEU A 93 7.40 -12.99 -10.40
C LEU A 93 6.14 -13.79 -10.75
N VAL A 94 5.00 -13.38 -10.23
CA VAL A 94 3.68 -13.88 -10.61
C VAL A 94 3.24 -13.20 -11.90
N ASN A 95 2.88 -13.99 -12.91
CA ASN A 95 2.45 -13.52 -14.25
C ASN A 95 3.45 -12.56 -14.94
N GLY A 96 4.72 -12.57 -14.52
CA GLY A 96 5.77 -11.70 -15.05
C GLY A 96 5.66 -10.22 -14.62
N LYS A 97 4.80 -9.87 -13.67
CA LYS A 97 4.56 -8.49 -13.24
C LYS A 97 4.57 -8.29 -11.72
N ASP A 98 4.03 -9.23 -10.95
CA ASP A 98 3.87 -9.05 -9.50
C ASP A 98 4.96 -9.79 -8.73
N PHE A 99 5.77 -9.06 -7.95
CA PHE A 99 6.81 -9.65 -7.13
C PHE A 99 6.23 -10.31 -5.88
N ARG A 100 6.65 -11.55 -5.60
CA ARG A 100 6.48 -12.23 -4.31
C ARG A 100 7.84 -12.63 -3.78
N ILE A 101 8.01 -12.69 -2.45
CA ILE A 101 9.30 -13.08 -1.86
C ILE A 101 9.65 -14.53 -2.18
N GLU A 102 8.66 -15.43 -2.15
CA GLU A 102 8.86 -16.87 -2.42
C GLU A 102 9.11 -17.15 -3.91
N GLY A 103 10.18 -17.90 -4.20
CA GLY A 103 10.52 -18.32 -5.55
C GLY A 103 11.94 -17.95 -5.99
N TYR A 104 12.23 -18.23 -7.27
CA TYR A 104 13.49 -18.02 -7.96
C TYR A 104 13.52 -16.65 -8.63
N GLY A 105 14.51 -15.85 -8.26
CA GLY A 105 14.70 -14.50 -8.77
C GLY A 105 15.42 -13.63 -7.75
N ASN A 106 15.95 -12.50 -8.22
CA ASN A 106 16.63 -11.53 -7.39
C ASN A 106 15.63 -10.57 -6.73
N ASP A 107 16.12 -9.73 -5.82
CA ASP A 107 15.31 -8.71 -5.18
C ASP A 107 14.75 -7.73 -6.22
N MET A 108 13.65 -7.07 -5.86
CA MET A 108 12.99 -6.07 -6.69
C MET A 108 13.95 -4.95 -7.08
N VAL A 109 13.92 -4.58 -8.36
CA VAL A 109 14.65 -3.42 -8.89
C VAL A 109 13.76 -2.19 -8.74
N VAL A 110 14.13 -1.29 -7.83
CA VAL A 110 13.34 -0.09 -7.50
C VAL A 110 13.90 1.17 -8.15
N SER A 111 15.02 1.07 -8.88
CA SER A 111 15.60 2.19 -9.62
C SER A 111 16.47 1.72 -10.78
N GLU A 112 16.45 2.45 -11.90
CA GLU A 112 17.40 2.24 -13.01
C GLU A 112 18.85 2.51 -12.62
N LYS A 113 19.09 3.26 -11.53
CA LYS A 113 20.43 3.53 -10.98
C LYS A 113 20.85 2.52 -9.92
N GLN A 114 20.00 1.55 -9.59
CA GLN A 114 20.30 0.53 -8.60
C GLN A 114 21.40 -0.40 -9.12
N ILE A 115 22.53 -0.45 -8.42
CA ILE A 115 23.53 -1.48 -8.70
C ILE A 115 22.95 -2.83 -8.31
N LEU A 116 23.04 -3.83 -9.18
CA LEU A 116 22.55 -5.19 -8.96
C LEU A 116 23.65 -6.08 -8.37
N ASP A 117 23.24 -7.09 -7.60
CA ASP A 117 24.15 -8.10 -7.06
C ASP A 117 24.50 -9.16 -8.11
N TRP A 118 25.77 -9.55 -8.18
CA TRP A 118 26.26 -10.66 -9.00
C TRP A 118 25.95 -12.01 -8.32
N CYS A 119 24.66 -12.25 -8.07
CA CYS A 119 24.12 -13.41 -7.40
C CYS A 119 22.73 -13.74 -7.93
N ASP A 120 22.39 -15.02 -7.95
CA ASP A 120 21.04 -15.54 -8.17
C ASP A 120 20.48 -16.14 -6.88
N ARG A 121 19.18 -15.97 -6.63
CA ARG A 121 18.52 -16.36 -5.38
C ARG A 121 17.29 -17.21 -5.60
N PHE A 122 17.01 -18.07 -4.63
CA PHE A 122 15.79 -18.85 -4.52
C PHE A 122 15.33 -18.83 -3.06
N TYR A 123 14.09 -18.40 -2.84
CA TYR A 123 13.48 -18.24 -1.52
C TYR A 123 12.36 -19.25 -1.30
N LEU A 124 12.33 -19.85 -0.12
CA LEU A 124 11.23 -20.69 0.36
C LEU A 124 10.72 -20.16 1.71
N ILE A 125 9.40 -20.12 1.86
CA ILE A 125 8.77 -19.78 3.13
C ILE A 125 8.45 -21.07 3.88
N GLY A 126 8.93 -21.20 5.11
CA GLY A 126 8.66 -22.36 5.97
C GLY A 126 7.25 -22.33 6.57
N ASP A 127 6.55 -23.47 6.56
CA ASP A 127 5.17 -23.60 7.08
C ASP A 127 5.06 -23.23 8.59
N PRO A 128 4.17 -22.28 8.98
CA PRO A 128 3.91 -21.89 10.37
C PRO A 128 3.27 -22.99 11.25
N SER A 129 2.68 -24.03 10.65
CA SER A 129 2.12 -25.16 11.40
C SER A 129 3.18 -26.01 12.11
N ASN A 130 4.45 -25.90 11.71
CA ASN A 130 5.57 -26.53 12.39
C ASN A 130 6.04 -25.79 13.67
N THR A 131 5.47 -24.63 13.99
CA THR A 131 5.73 -23.90 15.25
C THR A 131 4.98 -24.51 16.44
N LYS A 132 3.99 -25.39 16.19
CA LYS A 132 3.20 -26.11 17.22
C LYS A 132 4.04 -26.98 18.17
N THR A 133 5.24 -27.40 17.79
CA THR A 133 6.04 -28.35 18.59
C THR A 133 6.85 -27.66 19.70
N LEU A 134 7.07 -26.34 19.65
CA LEU A 134 7.77 -25.58 20.70
C LEU A 134 6.92 -25.41 21.96
N CYS A 135 5.63 -25.09 21.83
CA CYS A 135 4.75 -24.87 22.99
C CYS A 135 4.38 -26.18 23.75
N ARG A 136 4.46 -27.35 23.10
CA ARG A 136 4.12 -28.65 23.73
C ARG A 136 5.34 -29.40 24.28
N SER A 137 6.53 -29.22 23.73
CA SER A 137 7.76 -29.87 24.23
C SER A 137 8.33 -29.16 25.46
N ALA A 138 8.20 -27.83 25.56
CA ALA A 138 8.66 -27.07 26.73
C ALA A 138 7.81 -27.31 28.00
N ARG A 139 6.57 -27.80 27.88
CA ARG A 139 5.72 -28.17 29.04
C ARG A 139 5.86 -29.62 29.50
N ARG A 140 6.65 -30.47 28.82
CA ARG A 140 6.83 -31.89 29.17
C ARG A 140 8.21 -32.26 29.71
N VAL A 141 9.17 -31.35 29.75
CA VAL A 141 10.48 -31.58 30.39
C VAL A 141 10.54 -30.86 31.73
N GLY A 142 9.54 -31.12 32.56
CA GLY A 142 9.52 -30.82 33.99
C GLY A 142 9.39 -32.12 34.75
N GLY A 143 10.44 -32.94 34.72
CA GLY A 143 10.46 -34.26 35.36
C GLY A 143 11.74 -34.99 34.99
N GLY A 144 12.70 -34.99 35.89
CA GLY A 144 14.04 -35.50 35.64
C GLY A 144 14.08 -36.99 35.31
N GLN A 145 14.99 -37.36 34.42
CA GLN A 145 15.86 -38.52 34.58
C GLN A 145 17.00 -38.45 33.55
N SER A 146 18.21 -38.56 34.10
CA SER A 146 19.51 -38.61 33.42
C SER A 146 19.60 -39.78 32.46
N TRP A 147 20.14 -39.59 31.25
CA TRP A 147 20.82 -40.69 30.54
C TRP A 147 22.19 -40.27 30.01
N MET A 148 23.13 -41.11 30.43
CA MET A 148 24.57 -41.11 30.29
C MET A 148 24.96 -41.62 28.90
N VAL A 149 26.10 -41.13 28.40
CA VAL A 149 26.80 -41.61 27.20
C VAL A 149 27.32 -43.03 27.43
N SER A 150 27.12 -43.94 26.47
CA SER A 150 28.05 -45.05 26.18
C SER A 150 27.99 -45.42 24.70
N GLY A 151 29.16 -45.53 24.07
CA GLY A 151 29.32 -45.72 22.63
C GLY A 151 29.56 -47.16 22.18
N GLY A 152 29.98 -47.30 20.91
CA GLY A 152 30.77 -48.44 20.44
C GLY A 152 30.23 -49.21 19.24
N ALA A 153 30.86 -48.95 18.08
CA ALA A 153 31.45 -49.93 17.16
C ALA A 153 30.64 -50.64 16.03
N HIS A 154 31.27 -50.53 14.84
CA HIS A 154 31.42 -51.49 13.72
C HIS A 154 30.32 -51.76 12.66
N ALA A 155 30.51 -51.07 11.51
CA ALA A 155 30.92 -51.61 10.19
C ALA A 155 30.07 -52.61 9.38
N THR A 156 29.90 -52.29 8.08
CA THR A 156 30.24 -53.11 6.86
C THR A 156 29.09 -53.27 5.82
N LEU A 157 29.20 -52.52 4.71
CA LEU A 157 29.16 -52.92 3.28
C LEU A 157 28.12 -53.95 2.77
N LEU A 158 27.29 -53.55 1.78
CA LEU A 158 27.23 -54.05 0.38
C LEU A 158 25.83 -53.88 -0.26
N GLY A 159 25.80 -53.53 -1.56
CA GLY A 159 24.94 -54.25 -2.51
C GLY A 159 23.80 -53.48 -3.19
N SER A 160 24.14 -52.90 -4.35
CA SER A 160 23.30 -52.54 -5.50
C SER A 160 22.16 -53.50 -5.90
N ALA A 161 21.01 -52.94 -6.35
CA ALA A 161 20.20 -53.29 -7.56
C ALA A 161 18.69 -52.97 -7.33
N GLN A 162 18.07 -52.03 -8.05
CA GLN A 162 17.44 -52.14 -9.38
C GLN A 162 15.96 -52.63 -9.37
N LEU A 163 15.06 -51.70 -9.68
CA LEU A 163 13.70 -51.79 -10.28
C LEU A 163 12.93 -53.13 -10.31
N ALA A 164 11.66 -53.11 -9.86
CA ALA A 164 10.51 -53.59 -10.64
C ALA A 164 9.14 -53.27 -9.97
N CYS A 165 8.13 -53.04 -10.83
CA CYS A 165 6.75 -52.64 -10.56
C CYS A 165 5.82 -53.80 -10.15
N SER A 166 4.53 -53.44 -9.94
CA SER A 166 3.30 -54.26 -9.69
C SER A 166 2.98 -54.45 -8.20
N GLY A 167 1.76 -54.27 -7.68
CA GLY A 167 0.42 -54.14 -8.25
C GLY A 167 -0.52 -55.08 -7.47
N GLY A 168 -1.64 -54.60 -6.93
CA GLY A 168 -2.79 -55.45 -6.55
C GLY A 168 -3.21 -55.46 -5.08
N ALA A 169 -4.48 -55.10 -4.86
CA ALA A 169 -5.23 -55.03 -3.61
C ALA A 169 -5.66 -56.41 -3.04
N ILE A 170 -6.11 -56.45 -1.77
CA ILE A 170 -7.49 -56.78 -1.33
C ILE A 170 -7.59 -56.91 0.22
N THR A 171 -8.80 -56.57 0.68
CA THR A 171 -9.44 -56.29 1.98
C THR A 171 -9.78 -57.44 2.97
N ARG A 172 -10.15 -57.03 4.21
CA ARG A 172 -11.05 -57.63 5.28
C ARG A 172 -10.31 -58.09 6.55
N HIS A 173 -10.77 -57.96 7.81
CA HIS A 173 -12.02 -57.55 8.48
C HIS A 173 -11.70 -57.18 9.96
N LEU A 174 -12.54 -56.32 10.56
CA LEU A 174 -12.67 -55.94 11.99
C LEU A 174 -13.20 -57.11 12.88
N PRO A 175 -13.10 -57.13 14.25
CA PRO A 175 -13.59 -56.06 15.16
C PRO A 175 -12.83 -55.76 16.49
N ASP A 176 -13.09 -54.54 16.97
CA ASP A 176 -13.17 -53.96 18.32
C ASP A 176 -12.36 -54.53 19.51
N GLU A 177 -11.45 -53.72 20.08
CA GLU A 177 -11.63 -53.11 21.42
C GLU A 177 -10.52 -52.07 21.73
N GLY A 178 -10.92 -51.03 22.48
CA GLY A 178 -10.16 -49.89 23.02
C GLY A 178 -8.63 -49.84 22.85
N GLY A 179 -8.17 -48.95 21.98
CA GLY A 179 -6.79 -48.49 21.91
C GLY A 179 -6.70 -47.13 21.22
N ILE A 180 -6.15 -46.14 21.92
CA ILE A 180 -5.74 -44.86 21.33
C ILE A 180 -4.66 -45.19 20.30
N VAL A 181 -5.05 -45.24 19.02
CA VAL A 181 -4.12 -45.41 17.91
C VAL A 181 -3.35 -44.11 17.76
N MET A 182 -2.08 -44.13 18.18
CA MET A 182 -1.05 -43.24 17.65
C MET A 182 -1.15 -43.32 16.13
N ALA A 183 -1.65 -42.24 15.50
CA ALA A 183 -1.69 -42.16 14.06
C ALA A 183 -0.27 -42.37 13.52
N ASP A 184 -0.14 -43.47 12.78
CA ASP A 184 1.03 -44.00 12.13
C ASP A 184 1.83 -42.90 11.41
N ALA A 185 3.15 -42.91 11.58
CA ALA A 185 4.09 -41.95 10.99
C ALA A 185 3.97 -41.87 9.45
N GLY A 186 3.38 -42.89 8.82
CA GLY A 186 3.04 -42.90 7.39
C GLY A 186 1.91 -41.94 6.97
N THR A 187 0.94 -41.63 7.85
CA THR A 187 -0.18 -40.71 7.50
C THR A 187 0.24 -39.24 7.67
N LEU A 188 1.17 -38.98 8.58
CA LEU A 188 1.85 -37.67 8.70
C LEU A 188 2.82 -37.41 7.53
N LEU A 189 3.35 -38.46 6.89
CA LEU A 189 4.30 -38.31 5.78
C LEU A 189 3.63 -37.80 4.48
N ALA A 190 2.35 -38.13 4.26
CA ALA A 190 1.57 -37.67 3.11
C ALA A 190 1.07 -36.22 3.26
N ALA A 191 0.77 -35.78 4.49
CA ALA A 191 0.33 -34.40 4.76
C ALA A 191 1.49 -33.37 4.67
N MET A 192 2.74 -33.82 4.74
CA MET A 192 3.92 -32.95 4.76
C MET A 192 4.49 -32.62 3.38
N THR A 193 3.90 -33.18 2.32
CA THR A 193 4.27 -32.92 0.92
C THR A 193 3.19 -32.20 0.12
N GLN A 194 2.03 -31.89 0.73
CA GLN A 194 0.90 -31.21 0.07
C GLN A 194 0.63 -29.78 0.59
N SER A 195 1.31 -29.32 1.64
CA SER A 195 1.25 -27.93 2.10
C SER A 195 2.34 -27.08 1.43
N THR A 196 2.18 -26.82 0.14
CA THR A 196 2.86 -25.72 -0.54
C THR A 196 1.82 -25.07 -1.44
N ARG A 197 1.45 -23.82 -1.15
CA ARG A 197 0.57 -22.96 -1.98
C ARG A 197 1.21 -22.56 -3.33
N GLY A 198 2.06 -23.43 -3.87
CA GLY A 198 2.68 -23.39 -5.18
C GLY A 198 3.34 -24.74 -5.43
N ASN A 199 3.14 -25.33 -6.61
CA ASN A 199 3.77 -26.58 -7.04
C ASN A 199 5.31 -26.45 -7.10
N ILE A 200 6.02 -26.54 -5.97
CA ILE A 200 7.49 -26.54 -5.94
C ILE A 200 7.99 -28.00 -5.93
N ILE A 201 8.24 -28.57 -7.10
CA ILE A 201 8.76 -29.95 -7.28
C ILE A 201 10.28 -29.99 -7.11
N LEU A 202 10.78 -29.76 -5.89
CA LEU A 202 12.08 -30.36 -5.50
C LEU A 202 11.91 -31.88 -5.48
N GLN A 203 12.96 -32.64 -5.84
CA GLN A 203 12.92 -34.10 -5.71
C GLN A 203 12.59 -34.48 -4.27
N GLN A 204 11.83 -35.57 -4.07
CA GLN A 204 11.35 -35.96 -2.73
C GLN A 204 12.50 -36.08 -1.72
N SER A 205 13.64 -36.66 -2.13
CA SER A 205 14.85 -36.72 -1.33
C SER A 205 15.36 -35.34 -0.90
N SER A 206 15.40 -34.35 -1.80
CA SER A 206 15.82 -32.98 -1.47
C SER A 206 14.87 -32.28 -0.49
N ARG A 207 13.56 -32.58 -0.56
CA ARG A 207 12.57 -32.06 0.40
C ARG A 207 12.78 -32.64 1.79
N ASP A 208 13.05 -33.95 1.87
CA ASP A 208 13.26 -34.65 3.14
C ASP A 208 14.52 -34.13 3.85
N VAL A 209 15.63 -33.93 3.11
CA VAL A 209 16.87 -33.35 3.65
C VAL A 209 16.66 -31.90 4.10
N LEU A 210 15.99 -31.06 3.31
CA LEU A 210 15.69 -29.67 3.68
C LEU A 210 14.80 -29.58 4.93
N ARG A 211 13.83 -30.50 5.04
CA ARG A 211 12.94 -30.59 6.20
C ARG A 211 13.71 -30.96 7.46
N GLU A 212 14.56 -31.98 7.40
CA GLU A 212 15.43 -32.34 8.51
C GLU A 212 16.35 -31.18 8.88
N TYR A 213 16.95 -30.51 7.89
CA TYR A 213 17.82 -29.36 8.11
C TYR A 213 17.10 -28.22 8.82
N THR A 214 15.85 -27.95 8.44
CA THR A 214 14.98 -26.94 9.07
C THR A 214 14.67 -27.29 10.54
N VAL A 215 14.42 -28.57 10.85
CA VAL A 215 14.19 -29.03 12.24
C VAL A 215 15.45 -28.81 13.08
N ARG A 216 16.61 -29.24 12.59
CA ARG A 216 17.89 -29.06 13.32
C ARG A 216 18.26 -27.60 13.50
N CYS A 217 18.04 -26.75 12.49
CA CYS A 217 18.26 -25.29 12.62
C CYS A 217 17.33 -24.64 13.66
N ARG A 218 16.10 -25.14 13.84
CA ARG A 218 15.19 -24.67 14.90
C ARG A 218 15.67 -25.04 16.30
N GLU A 219 16.19 -26.24 16.47
CA GLU A 219 16.77 -26.67 17.76
C GLU A 219 17.97 -25.79 18.15
N ILE A 220 18.86 -25.52 17.17
CA ILE A 220 19.99 -24.60 17.35
C ILE A 220 19.50 -23.18 17.68
N THR A 221 18.49 -22.69 16.95
CA THR A 221 17.90 -21.37 17.18
C THR A 221 17.34 -21.26 18.60
N SER A 222 16.58 -22.25 19.06
CA SER A 222 16.05 -22.26 20.43
C SER A 222 17.15 -22.27 21.48
N LEU A 223 18.21 -23.07 21.28
CA LEU A 223 19.37 -23.10 22.18
C LEU A 223 20.06 -21.74 22.26
N VAL A 224 20.34 -21.12 21.11
CA VAL A 224 21.04 -19.83 21.04
C VAL A 224 20.20 -18.71 21.66
N LEU A 225 18.90 -18.64 21.35
CA LEU A 225 18.00 -17.63 21.91
C LEU A 225 17.85 -17.75 23.43
N LYS A 226 17.80 -18.97 24.00
CA LYS A 226 17.80 -19.18 25.45
C LYS A 226 19.05 -18.62 26.11
N LYS A 227 20.22 -18.83 25.49
CA LYS A 227 21.50 -18.32 26.00
C LYS A 227 21.59 -16.81 25.85
N LEU A 228 21.13 -16.23 24.74
CA LEU A 228 21.04 -14.78 24.56
C LEU A 228 20.12 -14.14 25.60
N ALA A 229 18.95 -14.73 25.87
CA ALA A 229 18.02 -14.22 26.88
C ALA A 229 18.68 -14.21 28.27
N LYS A 230 19.37 -15.30 28.64
CA LYS A 230 20.12 -15.38 29.89
C LYS A 230 21.23 -14.32 30.00
N LEU A 231 21.97 -14.07 28.92
CA LEU A 231 23.01 -13.03 28.89
C LEU A 231 22.44 -11.62 29.06
N LEU A 232 21.22 -11.39 28.58
CA LEU A 232 20.49 -10.14 28.78
C LEU A 232 19.87 -10.04 30.19
N GLY A 233 19.98 -11.08 31.03
CA GLY A 233 19.33 -11.12 32.34
C GLY A 233 17.82 -11.37 32.29
N LEU A 234 17.30 -11.81 31.14
CA LEU A 234 15.91 -12.17 30.93
C LEU A 234 15.67 -13.64 31.31
N SER A 235 14.40 -14.02 31.46
CA SER A 235 14.05 -15.44 31.61
C SER A 235 14.50 -16.24 30.37
N GLU A 236 15.01 -17.45 30.55
CA GLU A 236 15.56 -18.25 29.43
C GLU A 236 14.51 -18.47 28.30
N GLY A 237 13.23 -18.49 28.63
CA GLY A 237 12.13 -18.60 27.66
C GLY A 237 11.82 -17.32 26.89
N TYR A 238 12.21 -16.14 27.39
CA TYR A 238 11.71 -14.85 26.92
C TYR A 238 11.82 -14.68 25.40
N LEU A 239 13.03 -14.82 24.84
CA LEU A 239 13.25 -14.61 23.40
C LEU A 239 12.65 -15.74 22.55
N VAL A 240 12.49 -16.94 23.09
CA VAL A 240 11.89 -18.07 22.38
C VAL A 240 10.37 -17.93 22.31
N ASP A 241 9.75 -17.45 23.39
CA ASP A 241 8.29 -17.29 23.50
C ASP A 241 7.74 -16.16 22.62
N MET A 242 8.60 -15.29 22.08
CA MET A 242 8.22 -14.29 21.07
C MET A 242 7.87 -14.91 19.72
N PHE A 243 8.34 -16.13 19.43
CA PHE A 243 8.01 -16.86 18.20
C PHE A 243 6.71 -17.65 18.41
N ASP A 244 5.59 -17.08 17.99
CA ASP A 244 4.29 -17.76 18.02
C ASP A 244 4.02 -18.52 16.71
N GLU A 245 2.80 -19.05 16.57
CA GLU A 245 2.37 -19.81 15.39
C GLU A 245 2.35 -19.01 14.08
N LYS A 246 2.51 -17.70 14.13
CA LYS A 246 2.55 -16.80 12.96
C LYS A 246 3.97 -16.29 12.66
N ALA A 247 4.96 -16.68 13.46
CA ALA A 247 6.35 -16.33 13.21
C ALA A 247 6.85 -16.93 11.87
N MET A 248 7.57 -16.13 11.10
CA MET A 248 7.97 -16.49 9.74
C MET A 248 9.41 -17.00 9.69
N THR A 249 9.63 -18.09 8.95
CA THR A 249 10.97 -18.63 8.65
C THR A 249 11.20 -18.60 7.14
N TYR A 250 12.33 -18.05 6.70
CA TYR A 250 12.71 -17.99 5.29
C TYR A 250 13.99 -18.79 5.04
N ALA A 251 14.00 -19.62 4.00
CA ALA A 251 15.21 -20.26 3.50
C ALA A 251 15.63 -19.56 2.20
N ARG A 252 16.87 -19.05 2.14
CA ARG A 252 17.45 -18.38 0.98
C ARG A 252 18.65 -19.17 0.46
N PHE A 253 18.50 -19.70 -0.74
CA PHE A 253 19.53 -20.41 -1.48
C PHE A 253 20.23 -19.40 -2.37
N ASN A 254 21.53 -19.15 -2.15
CA ASN A 254 22.30 -18.19 -2.95
C ASN A 254 23.27 -18.91 -3.88
N TYR A 255 23.37 -18.43 -5.12
CA TYR A 255 24.35 -18.85 -6.10
C TYR A 255 25.14 -17.65 -6.62
N TYR A 256 26.46 -17.69 -6.51
CA TYR A 256 27.37 -16.64 -6.94
C TYR A 256 28.19 -17.17 -8.13
N PRO A 257 27.89 -16.74 -9.37
CA PRO A 257 28.64 -17.18 -10.55
C PRO A 257 30.02 -16.54 -10.61
N ARG A 258 30.89 -17.12 -11.46
CA ARG A 258 32.21 -16.57 -11.77
C ARG A 258 32.06 -15.18 -12.38
N CYS A 259 32.96 -14.26 -12.05
CA CYS A 259 32.97 -12.91 -12.61
C CYS A 259 34.33 -12.60 -13.25
N PRO A 260 34.38 -12.12 -14.51
CA PRO A 260 35.64 -11.75 -15.16
C PRO A 260 36.29 -10.49 -14.58
N ARG A 261 35.51 -9.63 -13.93
CA ARG A 261 35.96 -8.41 -13.23
C ARG A 261 35.41 -8.38 -11.79
N PRO A 262 35.88 -9.27 -10.90
CA PRO A 262 35.33 -9.39 -9.56
C PRO A 262 35.51 -8.10 -8.73
N ASP A 263 36.53 -7.30 -9.03
CA ASP A 263 36.80 -6.01 -8.37
C ASP A 263 35.79 -4.91 -8.73
N ASN A 264 34.94 -5.14 -9.73
CA ASN A 264 33.95 -4.16 -10.20
C ASN A 264 32.53 -4.47 -9.72
N VAL A 265 32.29 -5.58 -9.00
CA VAL A 265 30.93 -6.02 -8.65
C VAL A 265 30.85 -6.51 -7.20
N PHE A 266 29.66 -6.48 -6.60
CA PHE A 266 29.38 -7.22 -5.37
C PHE A 266 28.70 -8.55 -5.68
N GLY A 267 29.06 -9.62 -4.97
CA GLY A 267 28.24 -10.84 -4.94
C GLY A 267 26.97 -10.61 -4.11
N LEU A 268 27.13 -9.96 -2.96
CA LEU A 268 26.04 -9.43 -2.13
C LEU A 268 26.54 -8.15 -1.47
N LYS A 269 25.81 -7.04 -1.62
CA LYS A 269 26.19 -5.74 -1.05
C LYS A 269 26.36 -5.77 0.48
N PRO A 270 27.08 -4.79 1.04
CA PRO A 270 27.09 -4.53 2.48
C PRO A 270 25.68 -4.40 3.08
N HIS A 271 25.35 -5.20 4.09
CA HIS A 271 24.07 -5.16 4.81
C HIS A 271 24.19 -5.75 6.23
N SER A 272 23.18 -5.51 7.08
CA SER A 272 22.88 -6.31 8.26
C SER A 272 21.56 -7.08 8.03
N ASP A 273 21.35 -8.18 8.76
CA ASP A 273 20.17 -9.01 8.56
C ASP A 273 18.98 -8.44 9.34
N ALA A 274 17.83 -8.23 8.69
CA ALA A 274 16.60 -7.80 9.36
C ALA A 274 15.94 -8.89 10.25
N SER A 275 16.52 -10.08 10.30
CA SER A 275 16.01 -11.20 11.09
C SER A 275 16.20 -10.99 12.60
N VAL A 276 15.65 -11.88 13.41
CA VAL A 276 16.07 -12.00 14.82
C VAL A 276 17.41 -12.75 14.86
N ILE A 277 17.52 -13.84 14.08
CA ILE A 277 18.72 -14.67 13.99
C ILE A 277 18.78 -15.34 12.62
N THR A 278 20.00 -15.50 12.12
CA THR A 278 20.30 -16.15 10.84
C THR A 278 21.26 -17.32 11.07
N ILE A 279 20.99 -18.46 10.42
CA ILE A 279 21.88 -19.63 10.36
C ILE A 279 22.26 -19.86 8.90
N VAL A 280 23.55 -19.94 8.59
CA VAL A 280 24.05 -20.11 7.22
C VAL A 280 24.90 -21.36 7.11
N ALA A 281 24.51 -22.27 6.23
CA ALA A 281 25.41 -23.28 5.67
C ALA A 281 26.25 -22.64 4.57
N ILE A 282 27.56 -22.58 4.80
CA ILE A 282 28.53 -22.01 3.86
C ILE A 282 29.15 -23.11 2.99
N ASP A 283 29.47 -22.75 1.74
CA ASP A 283 30.33 -23.57 0.90
C ASP A 283 31.77 -23.54 1.46
N ASP A 284 32.24 -24.68 1.93
CA ASP A 284 33.57 -24.83 2.54
C ASP A 284 34.71 -24.96 1.49
N THR A 285 34.37 -24.87 0.20
CA THR A 285 35.36 -24.96 -0.88
C THR A 285 35.69 -23.61 -1.53
N VAL A 286 34.89 -22.56 -1.27
CA VAL A 286 35.03 -21.23 -1.90
C VAL A 286 34.72 -20.13 -0.90
N SER A 287 35.70 -19.26 -0.62
CA SER A 287 35.55 -18.09 0.25
C SER A 287 34.77 -16.97 -0.45
N GLY A 288 34.39 -15.94 0.31
CA GLY A 288 33.77 -14.75 -0.26
C GLY A 288 32.94 -13.94 0.73
N LEU A 289 32.56 -14.52 1.88
CA LEU A 289 31.91 -13.76 2.94
C LEU A 289 32.93 -12.84 3.64
N GLN A 290 32.58 -11.57 3.78
CA GLN A 290 33.39 -10.56 4.45
C GLN A 290 32.58 -9.87 5.55
N LEU A 291 33.22 -9.59 6.68
CA LEU A 291 32.66 -8.91 7.84
C LEU A 291 33.29 -7.53 7.99
N LEU A 292 32.49 -6.50 8.23
CA LEU A 292 32.96 -5.17 8.56
C LEU A 292 33.28 -5.09 10.06
N ARG A 293 34.53 -4.79 10.41
CA ARG A 293 34.95 -4.49 11.78
C ARG A 293 35.83 -3.25 11.80
N GLN A 294 35.51 -2.30 12.68
CA GLN A 294 36.29 -1.06 12.85
C GLN A 294 36.55 -0.31 11.53
N GLY A 295 35.57 -0.30 10.63
CA GLY A 295 35.68 0.35 9.31
C GLY A 295 36.47 -0.43 8.25
N VAL A 296 36.99 -1.61 8.59
CA VAL A 296 37.78 -2.47 7.68
C VAL A 296 37.03 -3.75 7.36
N TRP A 297 37.08 -4.16 6.10
CA TRP A 297 36.51 -5.42 5.63
C TRP A 297 37.50 -6.56 5.82
N TYR A 298 37.06 -7.64 6.45
CA TYR A 298 37.87 -8.83 6.70
C TYR A 298 37.20 -10.08 6.13
N ASP A 299 37.98 -10.96 5.55
CA ASP A 299 37.49 -12.26 5.08
C ASP A 299 37.10 -13.14 6.28
N VAL A 300 35.93 -13.79 6.17
CA VAL A 300 35.51 -14.82 7.12
C VAL A 300 36.22 -16.12 6.77
N PRO A 301 37.05 -16.69 7.67
CA PRO A 301 37.77 -17.92 7.39
C PRO A 301 36.80 -19.09 7.28
N ILE A 302 37.07 -19.99 6.33
CA ILE A 302 36.30 -21.23 6.18
C ILE A 302 36.69 -22.20 7.29
N VAL A 303 35.71 -22.62 8.08
CA VAL A 303 35.84 -23.74 9.01
C VAL A 303 35.02 -24.92 8.46
N PRO A 304 35.65 -26.07 8.17
CA PRO A 304 34.95 -27.25 7.70
C PRO A 304 33.87 -27.69 8.69
N ASN A 305 32.72 -28.13 8.19
CA ASN A 305 31.58 -28.58 9.00
C ASN A 305 31.07 -27.54 10.00
N ALA A 306 31.26 -26.25 9.76
CA ALA A 306 30.71 -25.20 10.62
C ALA A 306 29.45 -24.57 10.00
N LEU A 307 28.52 -24.17 10.87
CA LEU A 307 27.43 -23.27 10.52
C LEU A 307 27.81 -21.86 10.95
N LEU A 308 27.61 -20.88 10.08
CA LEU A 308 27.71 -19.49 10.51
C LEU A 308 26.39 -19.09 11.20
N ILE A 309 26.46 -18.50 12.38
CA ILE A 309 25.30 -17.96 13.10
C ILE A 309 25.54 -16.48 13.37
N ASN A 310 24.56 -15.64 13.03
CA ASN A 310 24.59 -14.24 13.39
C ASN A 310 23.23 -13.74 13.89
N VAL A 311 23.27 -12.78 14.82
CA VAL A 311 22.08 -12.06 15.26
C VAL A 311 21.71 -11.00 14.23
N GLY A 312 20.41 -10.85 13.99
CA GLY A 312 19.91 -9.79 13.13
C GLY A 312 19.49 -8.56 13.92
N ASP A 313 19.03 -7.54 13.19
CA ASP A 313 18.56 -6.26 13.70
C ASP A 313 17.48 -6.44 14.77
N GLY A 314 16.67 -7.51 14.69
CA GLY A 314 15.65 -7.81 15.69
C GLY A 314 16.22 -7.93 17.10
N ILE A 315 17.34 -8.64 17.26
CA ILE A 315 18.02 -8.76 18.57
C ILE A 315 18.70 -7.44 18.94
N GLU A 316 19.26 -6.68 18.00
CA GLU A 316 19.85 -5.36 18.31
C GLU A 316 18.79 -4.40 18.88
N ILE A 317 17.61 -4.36 18.29
CA ILE A 317 16.49 -3.52 18.75
C ILE A 317 15.99 -4.00 20.11
N MET A 318 15.67 -5.28 20.25
CA MET A 318 15.12 -5.84 21.50
C MET A 318 16.10 -5.75 22.67
N SER A 319 17.40 -5.90 22.40
CA SER A 319 18.45 -5.78 23.41
C SER A 319 18.84 -4.34 23.73
N ASN A 320 18.18 -3.35 23.10
CA ASN A 320 18.50 -1.93 23.25
C ASN A 320 19.99 -1.63 23.01
N SER A 321 20.54 -2.12 21.89
CA SER A 321 21.95 -1.99 21.46
C SER A 321 22.98 -2.77 22.28
N LEU A 322 22.58 -3.59 23.26
CA LEU A 322 23.53 -4.46 23.98
C LEU A 322 24.19 -5.46 23.04
N PHE A 323 23.45 -5.98 22.06
CA PHE A 323 23.99 -6.75 20.95
C PHE A 323 23.89 -5.95 19.66
N LYS A 324 24.91 -6.05 18.81
CA LYS A 324 25.02 -5.29 17.55
C LYS A 324 24.91 -6.19 16.35
N SER A 325 23.93 -5.96 15.48
CA SER A 325 23.80 -6.71 14.25
C SER A 325 25.01 -6.42 13.33
N PRO A 326 25.74 -7.46 12.91
CA PRO A 326 26.98 -7.30 12.17
C PRO A 326 26.74 -6.94 10.70
N VAL A 327 27.46 -5.92 10.22
CA VAL A 327 27.47 -5.55 8.80
C VAL A 327 28.42 -6.47 8.03
N HIS A 328 27.90 -7.14 7.01
CA HIS A 328 28.65 -8.12 6.22
C HIS A 328 28.32 -7.98 4.72
N ARG A 329 29.19 -8.52 3.86
CA ARG A 329 29.04 -8.52 2.39
C ARG A 329 29.56 -9.82 1.80
N VAL A 330 29.26 -10.08 0.53
CA VAL A 330 29.85 -11.21 -0.21
C VAL A 330 30.56 -10.71 -1.47
N VAL A 331 31.82 -11.07 -1.64
CA VAL A 331 32.59 -10.84 -2.86
C VAL A 331 32.58 -12.09 -3.75
N THR A 332 32.76 -11.89 -5.05
CA THR A 332 32.86 -12.97 -6.05
C THR A 332 34.31 -13.16 -6.51
N ASN A 333 34.56 -14.12 -7.40
CA ASN A 333 35.88 -14.40 -7.96
C ASN A 333 35.78 -14.88 -9.42
N ALA A 334 36.90 -14.84 -10.15
CA ALA A 334 36.95 -15.25 -11.55
C ALA A 334 37.08 -16.78 -11.78
N LYS A 335 37.38 -17.55 -10.73
CA LYS A 335 37.83 -18.95 -10.85
C LYS A 335 36.71 -19.96 -10.63
N ARG A 336 35.86 -19.74 -9.64
CA ARG A 336 34.86 -20.70 -9.15
C ARG A 336 33.58 -20.01 -8.69
N GLU A 337 32.46 -20.66 -8.98
CA GLU A 337 31.16 -20.35 -8.42
C GLU A 337 31.09 -20.72 -6.92
N ARG A 338 30.26 -20.01 -6.16
CA ARG A 338 30.02 -20.24 -4.73
C ARG A 338 28.53 -20.44 -4.47
N VAL A 339 28.17 -21.27 -3.49
CA VAL A 339 26.78 -21.36 -2.99
C VAL A 339 26.69 -21.11 -1.48
N SER A 340 25.48 -20.85 -0.98
CA SER A 340 25.18 -20.87 0.46
C SER A 340 23.68 -21.06 0.68
N LEU A 341 23.29 -21.58 1.85
CA LEU A 341 21.91 -21.66 2.29
C LEU A 341 21.76 -20.91 3.62
N ALA A 342 20.97 -19.84 3.63
CA ALA A 342 20.68 -19.04 4.82
C ALA A 342 19.25 -19.27 5.30
N MET A 343 19.09 -19.53 6.60
CA MET A 343 17.81 -19.66 7.30
C MET A 343 17.59 -18.43 8.16
N PHE A 344 16.55 -17.65 7.87
CA PHE A 344 16.17 -16.46 8.61
C PHE A 344 14.97 -16.73 9.51
N TYR A 345 15.09 -16.38 10.79
CA TYR A 345 14.00 -16.48 11.75
C TYR A 345 13.51 -15.08 12.11
N THR A 346 12.23 -14.81 11.87
CA THR A 346 11.57 -13.52 12.09
C THR A 346 10.32 -13.68 12.95
N LEU A 347 9.86 -12.59 13.56
CA LEU A 347 8.63 -12.59 14.37
C LEU A 347 7.38 -12.60 13.50
N ASP A 348 6.20 -12.72 14.13
CA ASP A 348 4.91 -12.47 13.48
C ASP A 348 4.96 -11.07 12.82
N PRO A 349 4.60 -10.95 11.52
CA PRO A 349 4.54 -9.67 10.81
C PRO A 349 3.75 -8.58 11.55
N GLU A 350 2.74 -8.92 12.34
CA GLU A 350 1.94 -7.96 13.12
C GLU A 350 2.52 -7.66 14.51
N LYS A 351 3.53 -8.39 14.98
CA LYS A 351 4.21 -8.09 16.25
C LYS A 351 5.09 -6.86 16.15
N GLU A 352 5.09 -6.11 17.24
CA GLU A 352 5.94 -4.95 17.41
C GLU A 352 7.35 -5.37 17.83
N LEU A 353 8.33 -4.77 17.15
CA LEU A 353 9.74 -4.84 17.46
C LEU A 353 10.11 -3.57 18.22
N GLU A 354 10.51 -3.72 19.48
CA GLU A 354 10.92 -2.62 20.34
C GLU A 354 11.93 -3.08 21.41
N PRO A 355 12.66 -2.16 22.06
CA PRO A 355 13.49 -2.49 23.21
C PRO A 355 12.69 -3.17 24.32
N VAL A 356 13.20 -4.30 24.81
CA VAL A 356 12.59 -5.04 25.93
C VAL A 356 12.57 -4.11 27.16
N PRO A 357 11.39 -3.90 27.80
CA PRO A 357 11.26 -2.94 28.90
C PRO A 357 12.26 -3.15 30.04
N GLU A 358 12.58 -4.40 30.37
CA GLU A 358 13.54 -4.78 31.42
C GLU A 358 15.00 -4.40 31.09
N LEU A 359 15.28 -4.08 29.83
CA LEU A 359 16.61 -3.67 29.34
C LEU A 359 16.73 -2.16 29.11
N VAL A 360 15.64 -1.41 29.34
CA VAL A 360 15.59 0.05 29.27
C VAL A 360 15.72 0.60 30.69
N ASP A 361 16.67 1.51 30.88
CA ASP A 361 16.89 2.23 32.14
C ASP A 361 17.04 3.71 31.77
N ASP A 362 16.08 4.54 32.15
CA ASP A 362 16.04 5.96 31.72
C ASP A 362 17.29 6.76 32.13
N GLU A 363 18.04 6.33 33.14
CA GLU A 363 19.25 7.01 33.61
C GLU A 363 20.54 6.41 33.01
N LYS A 364 20.61 5.09 32.87
CA LYS A 364 21.85 4.37 32.48
C LYS A 364 21.84 3.86 31.05
N ARG A 365 20.67 3.56 30.51
CA ARG A 365 20.49 3.01 29.16
C ARG A 365 19.11 3.40 28.63
N PRO A 366 18.93 4.67 28.22
CA PRO A 366 17.65 5.13 27.69
C PRO A 366 17.25 4.33 26.46
N ARG A 367 15.97 4.37 26.12
CA ARG A 367 15.43 3.72 24.92
C ARG A 367 16.14 4.27 23.69
N GLN A 368 16.78 3.40 22.91
CA GLN A 368 17.53 3.77 21.70
C GLN A 368 16.77 3.48 20.41
N TYR A 369 15.63 2.79 20.46
CA TYR A 369 14.86 2.45 19.27
C TYR A 369 13.38 2.75 19.46
N VAL A 370 12.74 3.23 18.39
CA VAL A 370 11.29 3.39 18.33
C VAL A 370 10.62 2.02 18.12
N LYS A 371 9.35 1.95 18.51
CA LYS A 371 8.51 0.79 18.30
C LYS A 371 8.07 0.74 16.83
N VAL A 372 8.22 -0.41 16.18
CA VAL A 372 7.88 -0.60 14.76
C VAL A 372 7.24 -1.98 14.56
N LYS A 373 6.27 -2.14 13.66
CA LYS A 373 5.77 -3.48 13.33
C LYS A 373 6.80 -4.26 12.52
N THR A 374 6.88 -5.56 12.77
CA THR A 374 7.83 -6.46 12.06
C THR A 374 7.64 -6.39 10.54
N LYS A 375 6.39 -6.35 10.05
CA LYS A 375 6.12 -6.21 8.61
C LYS A 375 6.59 -4.89 8.02
N ASP A 376 6.47 -3.79 8.76
CA ASP A 376 6.84 -2.45 8.31
C ASP A 376 8.38 -2.35 8.28
N TYR A 377 9.05 -2.93 9.29
CA TYR A 377 10.50 -3.06 9.34
C TYR A 377 11.06 -3.88 8.16
N VAL A 378 10.47 -5.06 7.90
CA VAL A 378 10.89 -5.92 6.78
C VAL A 378 10.58 -5.29 5.42
N THR A 379 9.49 -4.53 5.29
CA THR A 379 9.16 -3.80 4.05
C THR A 379 10.20 -2.71 3.76
N GLY A 380 10.62 -1.96 4.78
CA GLY A 380 11.68 -0.95 4.67
C GLY A 380 13.04 -1.51 4.25
N LEU A 381 13.29 -2.82 4.42
CA LEU A 381 14.54 -3.48 4.01
C LEU A 381 14.77 -3.42 2.51
N PHE A 382 13.75 -3.67 1.70
CA PHE A 382 13.92 -3.70 0.25
C PHE A 382 14.29 -2.32 -0.31
N GLU A 383 13.69 -1.26 0.24
CA GLU A 383 13.99 0.11 -0.19
C GLU A 383 15.34 0.63 0.32
N THR A 384 15.80 0.19 1.50
CA THR A 384 17.08 0.61 2.08
C THR A 384 18.26 -0.16 1.50
N LEU A 385 18.10 -1.47 1.22
CA LEU A 385 19.07 -2.27 0.46
C LEU A 385 19.34 -1.67 -0.93
N ALA A 386 18.29 -1.20 -1.61
CA ALA A 386 18.43 -0.54 -2.90
C ALA A 386 19.17 0.81 -2.81
N ARG A 387 19.06 1.50 -1.67
CA ARG A 387 19.75 2.77 -1.37
C ARG A 387 21.15 2.60 -0.77
N GLY A 388 21.52 1.38 -0.37
CA GLY A 388 22.78 1.10 0.34
C GLY A 388 22.80 1.63 1.78
N THR A 389 21.64 1.78 2.43
CA THR A 389 21.50 2.20 3.84
C THR A 389 20.97 1.04 4.70
N ARG A 390 21.07 1.12 6.03
CA ARG A 390 20.52 0.11 6.94
C ARG A 390 19.13 0.54 7.43
N VAL A 391 18.17 -0.39 7.48
CA VAL A 391 16.82 -0.13 8.02
C VAL A 391 16.88 0.29 9.47
N ILE A 392 17.79 -0.32 10.25
CA ILE A 392 17.86 -0.10 11.70
C ILE A 392 18.15 1.37 12.05
N ASP A 393 18.82 2.10 11.16
CA ASP A 393 19.13 3.52 11.37
C ASP A 393 17.86 4.39 11.31
N ASN A 394 16.82 3.95 10.59
CA ASN A 394 15.54 4.65 10.50
C ASN A 394 14.70 4.53 11.78
N VAL A 395 15.00 3.55 12.64
CA VAL A 395 14.25 3.31 13.88
C VAL A 395 15.06 3.65 15.13
N LYS A 396 16.26 4.21 14.97
CA LYS A 396 17.14 4.58 16.09
C LYS A 396 16.83 6.01 16.58
N ILE A 397 16.75 6.17 17.90
CA ILE A 397 16.52 7.44 18.60
C ILE A 397 17.87 8.12 18.80
N SER A 398 18.02 9.38 18.38
CA SER A 398 19.24 10.19 18.57
C SER A 398 19.17 11.02 19.85
N ASP A 399 20.29 11.15 20.58
CA ASP A 399 20.40 11.82 21.90
C ASP A 399 20.11 13.35 21.92
N ASN A 400 19.77 13.96 20.78
CA ASN A 400 19.40 15.37 20.70
C ASN A 400 17.87 15.53 20.67
N LEU A 401 17.27 15.65 21.85
CA LEU A 401 15.87 16.07 22.03
C LEU A 401 15.64 17.57 21.73
N ASN A 402 16.40 18.19 20.82
CA ASN A 402 16.14 19.55 20.31
C ASN A 402 16.72 19.86 18.91
N GLU A 403 17.33 18.90 18.22
CA GLU A 403 17.70 19.03 16.81
C GLU A 403 17.51 17.65 16.18
N ILE A 404 16.66 17.58 15.15
CA ILE A 404 16.62 16.41 14.28
C ILE A 404 18.00 16.30 13.65
N VAL A 405 18.76 15.31 14.08
CA VAL A 405 20.07 14.99 13.52
C VAL A 405 19.84 14.73 12.03
N SER A 406 20.40 15.60 11.20
CA SER A 406 20.49 15.39 9.75
C SER A 406 21.03 13.97 9.48
N PRO A 407 20.52 13.27 8.44
CA PRO A 407 20.92 11.90 8.17
C PRO A 407 22.46 11.79 8.04
N PRO A 408 23.10 10.75 8.60
CA PRO A 408 24.46 10.40 8.20
C PRO A 408 24.50 10.21 6.69
N VAL A 409 25.54 10.78 6.07
CA VAL A 409 25.82 10.79 4.65
C VAL A 409 25.56 9.41 4.01
N PRO A 410 24.62 9.30 3.04
CA PRO A 410 24.54 8.11 2.20
C PRO A 410 25.82 7.98 1.35
N TYR A 411 26.33 6.75 1.18
CA TYR A 411 27.37 6.47 0.18
C TYR A 411 26.91 6.75 -1.27
N TYR A 412 25.62 7.07 -1.49
CA TYR A 412 25.10 7.58 -2.76
C TYR A 412 24.07 8.70 -2.51
N LYS A 413 24.43 9.96 -2.82
CA LYS A 413 23.52 11.13 -2.73
C LYS A 413 22.33 10.96 -3.70
N LYS A 414 21.10 11.05 -3.17
CA LYS A 414 19.81 10.86 -3.87
C LYS A 414 19.27 12.20 -4.39
N PHE A 415 18.74 12.20 -5.61
CA PHE A 415 17.68 13.11 -6.09
C PHE A 415 16.33 12.42 -5.87
N GLY A 416 15.38 13.09 -5.23
CA GLY A 416 14.05 12.55 -4.93
C GLY A 416 13.05 12.70 -6.08
N ALA A 417 12.15 11.73 -6.24
CA ALA A 417 10.93 11.83 -7.04
C ALA A 417 9.87 10.79 -6.60
N PHE A 418 8.70 11.27 -6.14
CA PHE A 418 7.37 10.91 -6.63
C PHE A 418 6.65 9.55 -6.43
N GLU A 419 7.08 8.60 -5.61
CA GLU A 419 6.40 7.29 -5.60
C GLU A 419 5.14 7.16 -4.71
N ASN A 420 4.79 8.18 -3.92
CA ASN A 420 3.64 8.11 -3.00
C ASN A 420 2.56 9.17 -3.27
N LEU A 421 1.88 9.07 -4.42
CA LEU A 421 0.55 9.66 -4.60
C LEU A 421 -0.47 8.52 -4.78
N PRO A 422 -1.62 8.52 -4.08
CA PRO A 422 -2.69 7.56 -4.34
C PRO A 422 -3.20 7.71 -5.79
N PRO A 423 -3.68 6.63 -6.43
CA PRO A 423 -4.33 6.74 -7.74
C PRO A 423 -5.54 7.67 -7.60
N ALA A 424 -5.57 8.71 -8.42
CA ALA A 424 -6.47 9.83 -8.21
C ALA A 424 -7.93 9.54 -8.57
N THR A 425 -8.77 9.31 -7.58
CA THR A 425 -10.17 8.96 -7.81
C THR A 425 -10.99 10.17 -8.27
N MET A 426 -11.70 10.02 -9.39
CA MET A 426 -12.72 10.99 -9.82
C MET A 426 -13.75 11.20 -8.68
N GLY A 427 -14.33 12.39 -8.54
CA GLY A 427 -15.42 12.74 -7.62
C GLY A 427 -16.74 11.99 -7.86
N ASP A 428 -16.77 11.10 -8.85
CA ASP A 428 -17.80 10.08 -9.09
C ASP A 428 -17.39 8.66 -8.63
N GLY A 429 -16.18 8.49 -8.09
CA GLY A 429 -15.70 7.25 -7.48
C GLY A 429 -14.93 6.28 -8.37
N HIS A 430 -14.68 6.60 -9.65
CA HIS A 430 -13.89 5.71 -10.51
C HIS A 430 -12.38 5.83 -10.24
N GLU A 431 -11.71 4.69 -10.06
CA GLU A 431 -10.24 4.59 -10.06
C GLU A 431 -9.67 4.76 -11.48
N TRP A 432 -8.52 5.44 -11.63
CA TRP A 432 -7.79 5.44 -12.91
C TRP A 432 -7.43 4.00 -13.31
N LYS A 433 -8.20 3.40 -14.22
CA LYS A 433 -7.64 2.37 -15.10
C LYS A 433 -6.79 3.09 -16.14
N ILE A 434 -5.50 2.77 -16.22
CA ILE A 434 -4.71 3.10 -17.42
C ILE A 434 -5.33 2.31 -18.57
N VAL A 435 -6.28 2.93 -19.27
CA VAL A 435 -7.02 2.31 -20.39
C VAL A 435 -6.06 1.96 -21.52
N LYS A 436 -4.99 2.74 -21.67
CA LYS A 436 -3.93 2.58 -22.66
C LYS A 436 -2.72 3.43 -22.23
N ILE A 437 -1.51 2.88 -22.30
CA ILE A 437 -0.29 3.68 -22.19
C ILE A 437 -0.14 4.45 -23.51
N PRO A 438 -0.15 5.79 -23.53
CA PRO A 438 0.06 6.56 -24.75
C PRO A 438 1.44 6.25 -25.32
N PRO A 439 1.61 6.18 -26.65
CA PRO A 439 2.94 6.04 -27.23
C PRO A 439 3.78 7.28 -26.91
N ILE A 440 5.11 7.11 -26.85
CA ILE A 440 6.03 8.21 -26.61
C ILE A 440 5.85 9.24 -27.74
N VAL A 441 5.42 10.46 -27.40
CA VAL A 441 5.05 11.48 -28.39
C VAL A 441 6.25 11.87 -29.28
N GLN A 442 7.48 11.79 -28.75
CA GLN A 442 8.71 11.98 -29.52
C GLN A 442 8.88 10.92 -30.63
N GLU A 443 8.55 9.65 -30.35
CA GLU A 443 8.59 8.58 -31.35
C GLU A 443 7.45 8.70 -32.36
N LEU A 444 6.27 9.17 -31.93
CA LEU A 444 5.15 9.45 -32.84
C LEU A 444 5.48 10.60 -33.79
N ALA A 445 5.94 11.73 -33.28
CA ALA A 445 6.27 12.90 -34.08
C ALA A 445 7.39 12.64 -35.12
N ALA A 446 8.26 11.66 -34.86
CA ALA A 446 9.29 11.24 -35.80
C ALA A 446 8.77 10.35 -36.95
N ASN A 447 7.66 9.63 -36.74
CA ASN A 447 7.22 8.54 -37.62
C ASN A 447 5.88 8.77 -38.34
N VAL A 448 5.08 9.77 -37.94
CA VAL A 448 3.82 10.13 -38.62
C VAL A 448 3.79 11.60 -39.04
N PRO A 449 3.42 11.91 -40.31
CA PRO A 449 3.40 13.28 -40.82
C PRO A 449 2.22 14.11 -40.30
N GLU A 450 1.16 13.47 -39.80
CA GLU A 450 0.00 14.12 -39.20
C GLU A 450 -0.26 13.59 -37.78
N PRO A 451 -0.66 14.45 -36.82
CA PRO A 451 -0.94 14.01 -35.46
C PRO A 451 -2.13 13.04 -35.45
N PRO A 452 -2.05 11.92 -34.69
CA PRO A 452 -3.17 10.98 -34.58
C PRO A 452 -4.42 11.66 -34.02
N SER A 453 -5.61 11.23 -34.45
CA SER A 453 -6.89 11.85 -34.08
C SER A 453 -7.13 12.02 -32.58
N GLN A 454 -6.53 11.17 -31.74
CA GLN A 454 -6.59 11.26 -30.27
C GLN A 454 -5.82 12.46 -29.67
N TYR A 455 -4.93 13.09 -30.44
CA TYR A 455 -4.20 14.31 -30.07
C TYR A 455 -4.75 15.57 -30.73
N VAL A 456 -5.68 15.41 -31.69
CA VAL A 456 -6.29 16.52 -32.41
C VAL A 456 -7.43 17.10 -31.57
N VAL A 457 -7.36 18.39 -31.25
CA VAL A 457 -8.43 19.10 -30.52
C VAL A 457 -9.56 19.52 -31.47
N GLY A 458 -10.80 19.51 -30.97
CA GLY A 458 -11.98 19.92 -31.75
C GLY A 458 -11.90 21.39 -32.18
N GLU A 459 -12.56 21.76 -33.28
CA GLU A 459 -12.40 23.09 -33.90
C GLU A 459 -12.64 24.27 -32.95
N GLN A 460 -13.57 24.13 -32.01
CA GLN A 460 -13.90 25.12 -30.97
C GLN A 460 -12.84 25.26 -29.87
N ASP A 461 -11.99 24.24 -29.70
CA ASP A 461 -10.95 24.12 -28.66
C ASP A 461 -9.54 24.26 -29.24
N ARG A 462 -9.42 24.46 -30.57
CA ARG A 462 -8.14 24.70 -31.25
C ARG A 462 -7.46 25.94 -30.65
N PRO A 463 -6.15 25.89 -30.37
CA PRO A 463 -5.42 27.07 -29.94
C PRO A 463 -5.55 28.16 -31.01
N ALA A 464 -6.18 29.29 -30.62
CA ALA A 464 -6.34 30.43 -31.51
C ALA A 464 -4.98 30.82 -32.10
N ILE A 465 -4.92 30.97 -33.43
CA ILE A 465 -3.76 31.59 -34.09
C ILE A 465 -3.67 33.02 -33.56
N THR A 466 -2.56 33.31 -32.91
CA THR A 466 -2.28 34.50 -32.08
C THR A 466 -2.82 35.80 -32.69
N GLY A 467 -3.54 36.59 -31.89
CA GLY A 467 -4.17 37.82 -32.39
C GLY A 467 -4.47 38.94 -31.39
N SER A 468 -4.25 38.78 -30.08
CA SER A 468 -4.42 39.90 -29.13
C SER A 468 -3.16 40.14 -28.32
N GLY A 469 -2.57 41.33 -28.46
CA GLY A 469 -1.47 41.78 -27.59
C GLY A 469 -1.90 41.77 -26.13
N MET A 470 -0.97 41.42 -25.23
CA MET A 470 -1.24 41.42 -23.80
C MET A 470 -1.68 42.81 -23.32
N PRO A 471 -2.76 42.92 -22.53
CA PRO A 471 -3.23 44.22 -22.02
C PRO A 471 -2.21 44.86 -21.07
N GLU A 472 -1.46 44.04 -20.32
CA GLU A 472 -0.38 44.45 -19.42
C GLU A 472 0.76 43.43 -19.50
N PRO A 473 2.04 43.81 -19.35
CA PRO A 473 3.12 42.83 -19.33
C PRO A 473 3.11 42.02 -18.02
N ILE A 474 3.45 40.73 -18.10
CA ILE A 474 3.75 39.91 -16.91
C ILE A 474 5.00 40.51 -16.23
N PRO A 475 4.94 40.91 -14.95
CA PRO A 475 6.08 41.53 -14.28
C PRO A 475 7.30 40.62 -14.16
N VAL A 476 8.48 41.22 -14.32
CA VAL A 476 9.79 40.60 -14.00
C VAL A 476 10.26 41.18 -12.67
N ILE A 477 10.51 40.30 -11.70
CA ILE A 477 10.87 40.62 -10.32
C ILE A 477 12.33 40.31 -10.09
N ASP A 478 13.07 41.28 -9.56
CA ASP A 478 14.47 41.08 -9.19
C ASP A 478 14.57 40.52 -7.77
N LEU A 479 14.99 39.26 -7.65
CA LEU A 479 15.12 38.60 -6.35
C LEU A 479 16.14 39.26 -5.43
N SER A 480 17.17 39.92 -5.99
CA SER A 480 18.20 40.59 -5.20
C SER A 480 17.61 41.80 -4.47
N ARG A 481 16.78 42.59 -5.16
CA ARG A 481 16.06 43.73 -4.61
C ARG A 481 14.93 43.32 -3.67
N LEU A 482 14.28 42.17 -3.94
CA LEU A 482 13.28 41.59 -3.04
C LEU A 482 13.90 41.07 -1.72
N SER A 483 15.17 40.65 -1.75
CA SER A 483 15.91 40.17 -0.58
C SER A 483 16.55 41.28 0.27
N ALA A 484 16.63 42.52 -0.26
CA ALA A 484 17.20 43.66 0.47
C ALA A 484 16.37 44.02 1.71
N SER A 485 17.05 44.47 2.77
CA SER A 485 16.42 45.08 3.96
C SER A 485 15.62 46.30 3.54
N ASP A 486 14.48 46.55 4.20
CA ASP A 486 13.40 47.53 3.90
C ASP A 486 13.83 48.95 3.40
N ASP A 487 14.47 49.02 2.23
CA ASP A 487 14.86 50.22 1.49
C ASP A 487 13.80 50.52 0.40
N ASP A 488 13.74 51.75 -0.14
CA ASP A 488 12.76 52.17 -1.17
C ASP A 488 12.74 51.23 -2.41
N ASP A 489 13.88 50.62 -2.74
CA ASP A 489 14.02 49.65 -3.83
C ASP A 489 13.30 48.31 -3.56
N SER A 490 13.25 47.86 -2.32
CA SER A 490 12.54 46.64 -1.90
C SER A 490 11.03 46.85 -1.92
N ALA A 491 10.57 48.04 -1.51
CA ALA A 491 9.15 48.41 -1.57
C ALA A 491 8.63 48.49 -3.01
N ALA A 492 9.42 49.03 -3.94
CA ALA A 492 9.07 49.09 -5.36
C ALA A 492 8.96 47.70 -6.00
N GLU A 493 9.88 46.78 -5.70
CA GLU A 493 9.80 45.39 -6.18
C GLU A 493 8.67 44.60 -5.50
N LEU A 494 8.39 44.84 -4.22
CA LEU A 494 7.24 44.25 -3.54
C LEU A 494 5.91 44.71 -4.17
N ALA A 495 5.83 45.97 -4.62
CA ALA A 495 4.67 46.47 -5.36
C ALA A 495 4.50 45.78 -6.73
N LYS A 496 5.61 45.48 -7.43
CA LYS A 496 5.57 44.67 -8.65
C LYS A 496 5.10 43.24 -8.38
N LEU A 497 5.58 42.63 -7.29
CA LEU A 497 5.13 41.31 -6.84
C LEU A 497 3.63 41.31 -6.56
N HIS A 498 3.14 42.29 -5.79
CA HIS A 498 1.72 42.46 -5.51
C HIS A 498 0.90 42.57 -6.82
N SER A 499 1.32 43.45 -7.72
CA SER A 499 0.65 43.65 -9.02
C SER A 499 0.64 42.36 -9.86
N ALA A 500 1.72 41.59 -9.88
CA ALA A 500 1.79 40.34 -10.62
C ALA A 500 0.82 39.29 -10.08
N LEU A 501 0.75 39.16 -8.76
CA LEU A 501 -0.13 38.20 -8.09
C LEU A 501 -1.61 38.56 -8.25
N GLU A 502 -1.93 39.86 -8.18
CA GLU A 502 -3.28 40.38 -8.35
C GLU A 502 -3.79 40.21 -9.79
N ASN A 503 -2.90 40.42 -10.77
CA ASN A 503 -3.30 40.46 -12.18
C ASN A 503 -3.10 39.15 -12.94
N TRP A 504 -2.11 38.36 -12.56
CA TRP A 504 -1.64 37.21 -13.34
C TRP A 504 -1.56 35.90 -12.56
N GLY A 505 -1.34 35.93 -11.24
CA GLY A 505 -1.07 34.71 -10.45
C GLY A 505 0.27 34.03 -10.78
N LEU A 506 1.06 34.63 -11.69
CA LEU A 506 2.39 34.20 -12.08
C LEU A 506 3.28 35.42 -12.38
N PHE A 507 4.59 35.25 -12.29
CA PHE A 507 5.58 36.29 -12.56
C PHE A 507 6.92 35.69 -12.96
N LEU A 508 7.75 36.48 -13.61
CA LEU A 508 9.13 36.10 -13.93
C LEU A 508 10.06 36.59 -12.83
N VAL A 509 11.10 35.84 -12.53
CA VAL A 509 12.16 36.25 -11.62
C VAL A 509 13.52 36.17 -12.30
N THR A 510 14.35 37.18 -12.02
CA THR A 510 15.77 37.18 -12.41
C THR A 510 16.64 37.22 -11.17
N ARG A 511 17.81 36.58 -11.26
CA ARG A 511 18.88 36.66 -10.25
C ARG A 511 20.07 37.28 -10.97
N GLY A 512 20.45 38.51 -10.62
CA GLY A 512 21.54 39.25 -11.27
C GLY A 512 22.93 38.57 -11.27
N PHE A 513 23.08 37.38 -10.66
CA PHE A 513 24.34 36.63 -10.61
C PHE A 513 24.83 36.15 -11.98
N TYR A 514 23.93 35.70 -12.87
CA TYR A 514 24.32 35.20 -14.19
C TYR A 514 24.70 36.34 -15.16
N GLU A 515 24.30 37.57 -14.83
CA GLU A 515 24.58 38.79 -15.60
C GLU A 515 25.86 39.52 -15.12
N LEU A 516 26.51 39.05 -14.05
CA LEU A 516 27.75 39.65 -13.54
C LEU A 516 28.90 39.56 -14.58
N PRO A 517 29.74 40.61 -14.72
CA PRO A 517 30.99 40.53 -15.48
C PRO A 517 31.89 39.41 -14.95
N LEU A 518 32.70 38.82 -15.83
CA LEU A 518 33.58 37.69 -15.48
C LEU A 518 34.49 37.99 -14.27
N GLU A 519 34.92 39.25 -14.11
CA GLU A 519 35.75 39.74 -13.00
C GLU A 519 35.03 39.68 -11.64
N GLU A 520 33.71 39.88 -11.60
CA GLU A 520 32.88 39.73 -10.39
C GLU A 520 32.64 38.24 -10.08
N LYS A 521 32.41 37.42 -11.12
CA LYS A 521 32.26 35.96 -10.97
C LYS A 521 33.55 35.30 -10.47
N GLN A 522 34.71 35.83 -10.88
CA GLN A 522 36.03 35.36 -10.44
C GLN A 522 36.33 35.62 -8.95
N LYS A 523 35.60 36.51 -8.27
CA LYS A 523 35.73 36.68 -6.81
C LYS A 523 35.24 35.46 -6.02
N TYR A 524 34.41 34.64 -6.64
CA TYR A 524 33.91 33.38 -6.12
C TYR A 524 34.68 32.18 -6.69
N SER A 525 35.87 32.40 -7.27
CA SER A 525 36.64 31.36 -7.94
C SER A 525 37.11 30.26 -6.98
N ASN A 526 37.12 29.04 -7.49
CA ASN A 526 37.71 27.86 -6.83
C ASN A 526 39.25 27.94 -6.71
N LEU A 527 39.90 28.99 -7.23
CA LEU A 527 41.33 29.27 -7.08
C LEU A 527 41.56 30.43 -6.12
N ALA A 528 41.90 30.15 -4.87
CA ALA A 528 42.31 31.19 -3.93
C ALA A 528 43.79 31.53 -4.15
N ASN A 529 44.09 32.75 -4.60
CA ASN A 529 45.45 33.28 -4.78
C ASN A 529 46.36 32.48 -5.74
N GLY A 530 45.77 31.73 -6.67
CA GLY A 530 46.47 31.09 -7.79
C GLY A 530 47.22 29.80 -7.49
N ASN A 531 47.32 29.35 -6.23
CA ASN A 531 48.08 28.15 -5.87
C ASN A 531 47.35 27.17 -4.93
N GLU A 532 46.12 27.47 -4.49
CA GLU A 532 45.32 26.58 -3.64
C GLU A 532 43.92 26.39 -4.23
N PHE A 533 43.60 25.15 -4.59
CA PHE A 533 42.31 24.75 -5.16
C PHE A 533 41.31 24.47 -4.03
N LYS A 534 40.15 25.12 -4.08
CA LYS A 534 39.02 24.89 -3.17
C LYS A 534 37.95 24.06 -3.86
N HIS A 535 37.36 23.10 -3.15
CA HIS A 535 36.31 22.22 -3.68
C HIS A 535 34.98 22.95 -3.98
N GLU A 536 34.85 24.23 -3.60
CA GLU A 536 33.67 25.06 -3.84
C GLU A 536 34.10 26.40 -4.47
N GLY A 537 33.49 26.77 -5.60
CA GLY A 537 33.72 28.04 -6.31
C GLY A 537 33.49 27.96 -7.84
N TYR A 538 33.52 29.11 -8.52
CA TYR A 538 33.31 29.28 -9.96
C TYR A 538 34.61 29.03 -10.77
N GLY A 539 34.64 27.97 -11.60
CA GLY A 539 35.78 27.64 -12.48
C GLY A 539 35.87 26.16 -12.88
N ASN A 540 36.82 25.83 -13.75
CA ASN A 540 37.08 24.45 -14.20
C ASN A 540 37.94 23.67 -13.21
N ASP A 541 37.95 22.34 -13.37
CA ASP A 541 38.69 21.42 -12.51
C ASP A 541 40.20 21.42 -12.79
N MET A 542 40.99 20.87 -11.86
CA MET A 542 42.44 20.85 -11.96
C MET A 542 42.89 20.05 -13.19
N VAL A 543 43.69 20.68 -14.06
CA VAL A 543 44.31 20.03 -15.21
C VAL A 543 45.53 19.25 -14.71
N VAL A 544 45.38 17.94 -14.55
CA VAL A 544 46.41 17.05 -14.00
C VAL A 544 47.33 16.46 -15.08
N SER A 545 47.07 16.74 -16.35
CA SER A 545 47.85 16.24 -17.47
C SER A 545 47.67 17.09 -18.74
N GLU A 546 48.74 17.37 -19.47
CA GLU A 546 48.69 18.07 -20.77
C GLU A 546 47.94 17.30 -21.87
N LYS A 547 47.61 16.02 -21.64
CA LYS A 547 46.81 15.19 -22.56
C LYS A 547 45.35 15.02 -22.11
N GLN A 548 44.96 15.69 -21.03
CA GLN A 548 43.59 15.67 -20.51
C GLN A 548 42.66 16.39 -21.48
N ILE A 549 41.61 15.70 -21.95
CA ILE A 549 40.54 16.32 -22.73
C ILE A 549 39.65 17.04 -21.73
N LEU A 550 39.56 18.36 -21.85
CA LEU A 550 38.76 19.21 -20.97
C LEU A 550 37.34 19.32 -21.52
N ASP A 551 36.35 19.24 -20.63
CA ASP A 551 34.96 19.46 -20.98
C ASP A 551 34.75 20.92 -21.42
N TRP A 552 34.00 21.14 -22.50
CA TRP A 552 33.72 22.49 -23.00
C TRP A 552 32.50 23.11 -22.29
N CYS A 553 32.53 23.11 -20.97
CA CYS A 553 31.58 23.78 -20.09
C CYS A 553 32.21 23.98 -18.70
N ASP A 554 31.93 25.10 -18.05
CA ASP A 554 32.21 25.24 -16.62
C ASP A 554 31.34 24.21 -15.85
N ARG A 555 31.95 23.34 -15.04
CA ARG A 555 31.22 22.26 -14.33
C ARG A 555 30.15 22.82 -13.40
N LEU A 556 28.99 22.18 -13.40
CA LEU A 556 27.97 22.32 -12.36
C LEU A 556 27.33 20.95 -12.10
N ASP A 557 27.16 20.60 -10.84
CA ASP A 557 26.14 19.66 -10.37
C ASP A 557 24.75 20.32 -10.53
N VAL A 558 24.38 20.61 -11.79
CA VAL A 558 23.33 21.59 -12.18
C VAL A 558 22.01 21.31 -11.49
N LEU A 559 21.57 20.05 -11.43
CA LEU A 559 20.24 19.75 -10.89
C LEU A 559 20.18 19.91 -9.36
N HIS A 560 21.27 19.63 -8.64
CA HIS A 560 21.29 19.68 -7.17
C HIS A 560 21.34 21.13 -6.74
N GLU A 561 22.24 21.90 -7.35
CA GLU A 561 22.29 23.33 -7.16
C GLU A 561 20.99 24.00 -7.61
N TYR A 562 20.43 23.64 -8.77
CA TYR A 562 19.12 24.14 -9.22
C TYR A 562 18.01 23.84 -8.19
N THR A 563 17.98 22.64 -7.61
CA THR A 563 16.99 22.27 -6.57
C THR A 563 17.20 23.07 -5.27
N VAL A 564 18.45 23.25 -4.84
CA VAL A 564 18.81 24.06 -3.67
C VAL A 564 18.44 25.52 -3.89
N ARG A 565 18.77 26.09 -5.07
CA ARG A 565 18.41 27.47 -5.44
C ARG A 565 16.90 27.65 -5.55
N CYS A 566 16.18 26.69 -6.14
CA CYS A 566 14.73 26.73 -6.19
C CYS A 566 14.13 26.72 -4.76
N ARG A 567 14.72 25.99 -3.81
CA ARG A 567 14.29 25.98 -2.40
C ARG A 567 14.55 27.33 -1.72
N GLU A 568 15.70 27.95 -1.97
CA GLU A 568 16.01 29.33 -1.50
C GLU A 568 15.01 30.34 -2.04
N ILE A 569 14.71 30.28 -3.34
CA ILE A 569 13.74 31.16 -4.02
C ILE A 569 12.35 30.95 -3.44
N THR A 570 11.91 29.69 -3.28
CA THR A 570 10.64 29.35 -2.67
C THR A 570 10.54 29.91 -1.25
N SER A 571 11.55 29.70 -0.41
CA SER A 571 11.56 30.24 0.97
C SER A 571 11.47 31.77 0.98
N LEU A 572 12.26 32.46 0.14
CA LEU A 572 12.24 33.91 0.03
C LEU A 572 10.87 34.45 -0.42
N VAL A 573 10.32 33.87 -1.50
CA VAL A 573 9.03 34.28 -2.05
C VAL A 573 7.92 34.05 -1.03
N LEU A 574 7.85 32.86 -0.42
CA LEU A 574 6.83 32.54 0.60
C LEU A 574 6.92 33.47 1.82
N THR A 575 8.13 33.81 2.26
CA THR A 575 8.35 34.75 3.37
C THR A 575 7.80 36.14 3.04
N ARG A 576 8.07 36.63 1.83
CA ARG A 576 7.59 37.94 1.37
C ARG A 576 6.08 37.96 1.12
N LEU A 577 5.51 36.86 0.63
CA LEU A 577 4.06 36.70 0.48
C LEU A 577 3.35 36.74 1.83
N ALA A 578 3.91 36.07 2.85
CA ALA A 578 3.36 36.12 4.21
C ALA A 578 3.37 37.56 4.74
N LYS A 579 4.49 38.28 4.61
CA LYS A 579 4.59 39.70 4.99
C LYS A 579 3.56 40.58 4.24
N LEU A 580 3.42 40.38 2.94
CA LEU A 580 2.48 41.13 2.07
C LEU A 580 1.02 40.92 2.49
N LEU A 581 0.68 39.71 2.94
CA LEU A 581 -0.66 39.37 3.43
C LEU A 581 -0.86 39.73 4.92
N GLY A 582 0.14 40.29 5.60
CA GLY A 582 0.05 40.64 7.02
C GLY A 582 0.14 39.43 7.97
N LEU A 583 0.67 38.31 7.49
CA LEU A 583 0.94 37.10 8.27
C LEU A 583 2.34 37.15 8.87
N ARG A 584 2.62 36.26 9.84
CA ARG A 584 3.99 36.02 10.32
C ARG A 584 4.86 35.60 9.13
N GLU A 585 6.05 36.17 9.01
CA GLU A 585 6.97 35.90 7.88
C GLU A 585 7.23 34.41 7.63
N GLY A 586 7.27 33.58 8.67
CA GLY A 586 7.42 32.12 8.55
C GLY A 586 6.15 31.36 8.16
N TYR A 587 4.96 31.98 8.16
CA TYR A 587 3.67 31.26 8.09
C TYR A 587 3.58 30.23 6.97
N PHE A 588 3.88 30.63 5.73
CA PHE A 588 3.83 29.69 4.60
C PHE A 588 5.03 28.76 4.53
N VAL A 589 6.19 29.15 5.07
CA VAL A 589 7.41 28.32 5.08
C VAL A 589 7.27 27.18 6.09
N ASP A 590 6.70 27.48 7.27
CA ASP A 590 6.45 26.53 8.36
C ASP A 590 5.47 25.41 7.96
N MET A 591 4.69 25.61 6.89
CA MET A 591 3.79 24.59 6.35
C MET A 591 4.55 23.44 5.66
N PHE A 592 5.83 23.62 5.32
CA PHE A 592 6.68 22.59 4.71
C PHE A 592 7.57 21.95 5.80
N ASP A 593 7.23 20.73 6.23
CA ASP A 593 8.04 19.90 7.14
C ASP A 593 8.93 18.92 6.38
N GLU A 594 9.60 18.00 7.08
CA GLU A 594 10.52 17.01 6.49
C GLU A 594 9.83 16.06 5.49
N ASP A 595 8.50 15.91 5.60
CA ASP A 595 7.64 15.08 4.75
C ASP A 595 7.01 15.86 3.56
N ALA A 596 7.29 17.17 3.44
CA ALA A 596 6.76 17.99 2.35
C ALA A 596 7.28 17.51 0.98
N THR A 597 6.36 17.26 0.05
CA THR A 597 6.69 16.63 -1.23
C THR A 597 7.20 17.67 -2.23
N THR A 598 8.50 17.64 -2.53
CA THR A 598 9.10 18.39 -3.65
C THR A 598 9.42 17.45 -4.80
N TYR A 599 9.10 17.87 -6.03
CA TYR A 599 9.38 17.05 -7.19
C TYR A 599 9.65 17.84 -8.46
N ALA A 600 10.40 17.24 -9.39
CA ALA A 600 10.76 17.82 -10.68
C ALA A 600 10.02 17.13 -11.83
N ARG A 601 9.59 17.90 -12.84
CA ARG A 601 9.07 17.41 -14.11
C ARG A 601 9.86 18.00 -15.26
N PHE A 602 10.40 17.13 -16.11
CA PHE A 602 11.12 17.50 -17.33
C PHE A 602 10.18 17.29 -18.50
N ASN A 603 9.81 18.37 -19.18
CA ASN A 603 8.93 18.29 -20.34
C ASN A 603 9.75 18.50 -21.61
N TYR A 604 9.53 17.61 -22.57
CA TYR A 604 10.03 17.74 -23.94
C TYR A 604 8.82 17.80 -24.89
N TYR A 605 8.69 18.92 -25.59
CA TYR A 605 7.61 19.16 -26.55
C TYR A 605 8.20 19.04 -27.96
N PRO A 606 7.95 17.92 -28.67
CA PRO A 606 8.48 17.74 -30.02
C PRO A 606 7.84 18.72 -30.99
N ARG A 607 8.58 19.00 -32.08
CA ARG A 607 8.09 19.75 -33.23
C ARG A 607 6.83 19.09 -33.81
N CYS A 608 5.77 19.87 -34.07
CA CYS A 608 4.53 19.39 -34.68
C CYS A 608 4.24 20.14 -35.97
N LEU A 609 4.00 19.43 -37.08
CA LEU A 609 3.72 20.06 -38.39
C LEU A 609 2.32 20.70 -38.49
N ARG A 610 1.43 20.42 -37.53
CA ARG A 610 0.11 21.06 -37.37
C ARG A 610 -0.08 21.53 -35.91
N PRO A 611 0.67 22.54 -35.46
CA PRO A 611 0.60 23.02 -34.08
C PRO A 611 -0.78 23.62 -33.73
N GLU A 612 -1.55 24.05 -34.72
CA GLU A 612 -2.93 24.53 -34.59
C GLU A 612 -3.94 23.43 -34.21
N ASP A 613 -3.59 22.17 -34.43
CA ASP A 613 -4.46 21.02 -34.17
C ASP A 613 -4.18 20.35 -32.83
N VAL A 614 -3.09 20.71 -32.12
CA VAL A 614 -2.63 19.97 -30.94
C VAL A 614 -2.22 20.90 -29.79
N LEU A 615 -2.25 20.38 -28.57
CA LEU A 615 -1.70 21.04 -27.39
C LEU A 615 -0.49 20.24 -26.89
N GLY A 616 0.56 20.96 -26.49
CA GLY A 616 1.70 20.37 -25.77
C GLY A 616 1.31 19.98 -24.35
N LEU A 617 0.50 20.80 -23.68
CA LEU A 617 -0.12 20.48 -22.40
C LEU A 617 -1.48 21.19 -22.32
N LYS A 618 -2.51 20.47 -21.87
CA LYS A 618 -3.89 20.97 -21.81
C LYS A 618 -4.05 22.10 -20.78
N PRO A 619 -5.13 22.92 -20.86
CA PRO A 619 -5.48 23.89 -19.82
C PRO A 619 -5.57 23.24 -18.42
N HIS A 620 -4.83 23.77 -17.45
CA HIS A 620 -4.85 23.30 -16.05
C HIS A 620 -4.33 24.38 -15.08
N SER A 621 -4.51 24.15 -13.78
CA SER A 621 -3.77 24.82 -12.70
C SER A 621 -2.90 23.82 -11.94
N ASP A 622 -1.94 24.31 -11.16
CA ASP A 622 -1.02 23.45 -10.42
C ASP A 622 -1.56 23.10 -9.04
N GLY A 623 -1.50 21.83 -8.65
CA GLY A 623 -1.88 21.39 -7.29
C GLY A 623 -0.82 21.63 -6.20
N SER A 624 0.31 22.25 -6.54
CA SER A 624 1.35 22.66 -5.60
C SER A 624 0.92 23.92 -4.83
N VAL A 625 1.75 24.36 -3.89
CA VAL A 625 1.64 25.72 -3.32
C VAL A 625 2.31 26.73 -4.25
N ILE A 626 3.49 26.37 -4.75
CA ILE A 626 4.29 27.19 -5.65
C ILE A 626 5.03 26.29 -6.64
N THR A 627 5.11 26.72 -7.88
CA THR A 627 5.81 26.04 -8.96
C THR A 627 6.86 26.95 -9.58
N ILE A 628 8.08 26.45 -9.77
CA ILE A 628 9.18 27.16 -10.43
C ILE A 628 9.46 26.49 -11.77
N VAL A 629 9.35 27.25 -12.86
CA VAL A 629 9.57 26.75 -14.22
C VAL A 629 10.77 27.45 -14.83
N SER A 630 11.78 26.67 -15.23
CA SER A 630 12.77 27.09 -16.22
C SER A 630 12.21 26.79 -17.61
N VAL A 631 12.03 27.84 -18.41
CA VAL A 631 11.51 27.77 -19.78
C VAL A 631 12.64 27.90 -20.78
N ASP A 632 12.45 27.34 -21.98
CA ASP A 632 13.38 27.50 -23.11
C ASP A 632 13.54 28.98 -23.49
N ASP A 633 14.78 29.47 -23.47
CA ASP A 633 15.14 30.87 -23.77
C ASP A 633 14.97 31.25 -25.26
N ALA A 634 14.75 30.27 -26.14
CA ALA A 634 14.65 30.48 -27.58
C ALA A 634 13.27 30.16 -28.17
N VAL A 635 12.38 29.50 -27.42
CA VAL A 635 11.13 28.93 -27.96
C VAL A 635 9.95 29.21 -27.03
N SER A 636 9.03 30.08 -27.49
CA SER A 636 7.76 30.37 -26.80
C SER A 636 6.78 29.19 -26.87
N GLY A 637 5.74 29.23 -26.05
CA GLY A 637 4.67 28.22 -26.11
C GLY A 637 3.88 28.02 -24.83
N LEU A 638 4.26 28.65 -23.72
CA LEU A 638 3.43 28.70 -22.52
C LEU A 638 2.38 29.81 -22.65
N GLN A 639 1.11 29.49 -22.41
CA GLN A 639 0.00 30.42 -22.45
C GLN A 639 -0.75 30.43 -21.13
N VAL A 640 -1.22 31.61 -20.71
CA VAL A 640 -2.03 31.81 -19.49
C VAL A 640 -3.40 32.37 -19.84
N LEU A 641 -4.45 31.87 -19.18
CA LEU A 641 -5.83 32.30 -19.37
C LEU A 641 -6.14 33.47 -18.43
N ARG A 642 -6.52 34.61 -19.00
CA ARG A 642 -6.98 35.79 -18.25
C ARG A 642 -8.27 36.31 -18.87
N GLN A 643 -9.32 36.44 -18.04
CA GLN A 643 -10.64 36.95 -18.46
C GLN A 643 -11.22 36.24 -19.70
N GLY A 644 -11.01 34.92 -19.81
CA GLY A 644 -11.48 34.12 -20.93
C GLY A 644 -10.62 34.20 -22.20
N VAL A 645 -9.51 34.94 -22.17
CA VAL A 645 -8.58 35.09 -23.30
C VAL A 645 -7.23 34.47 -22.95
N TRP A 646 -6.65 33.73 -23.90
CA TRP A 646 -5.33 33.13 -23.77
C TRP A 646 -4.25 34.11 -24.22
N TYR A 647 -3.23 34.29 -23.38
CA TYR A 647 -2.08 35.16 -23.64
C TYR A 647 -0.78 34.37 -23.59
N ASP A 648 0.14 34.65 -24.51
CA ASP A 648 1.48 34.07 -24.49
C ASP A 648 2.31 34.64 -23.34
N VAL A 649 2.94 33.75 -22.57
CA VAL A 649 3.94 34.12 -21.57
C VAL A 649 5.24 34.46 -22.33
N PRO A 650 5.82 35.65 -22.12
CA PRO A 650 6.99 36.08 -22.87
C PRO A 650 8.21 35.24 -22.49
N VAL A 651 9.04 34.94 -23.48
CA VAL A 651 10.35 34.32 -23.25
C VAL A 651 11.33 35.42 -22.85
N VAL A 652 11.75 35.41 -21.59
CA VAL A 652 12.80 36.29 -21.07
C VAL A 652 14.01 35.41 -20.78
N PRO A 653 15.12 35.56 -21.53
CA PRO A 653 16.29 34.72 -21.36
C PRO A 653 16.79 34.69 -19.93
N ASN A 654 17.12 33.51 -19.41
CA ASN A 654 17.62 33.27 -18.04
C ASN A 654 16.63 33.62 -16.91
N ALA A 655 15.37 33.93 -17.21
CA ALA A 655 14.35 34.13 -16.18
C ALA A 655 13.69 32.81 -15.78
N LEU A 656 13.41 32.66 -14.48
CA LEU A 656 12.53 31.59 -13.99
C LEU A 656 11.12 32.12 -13.90
N LEU A 657 10.14 31.33 -14.32
CA LEU A 657 8.74 31.63 -14.11
C LEU A 657 8.30 31.04 -12.77
N ILE A 658 7.70 31.88 -11.92
CA ILE A 658 7.08 31.47 -10.67
C ILE A 658 5.57 31.47 -10.89
N ASN A 659 4.95 30.33 -10.62
CA ASN A 659 3.51 30.11 -10.75
C ASN A 659 2.91 29.79 -9.37
N MET A 660 1.83 30.47 -8.99
CA MET A 660 1.10 30.15 -7.76
C MET A 660 0.20 28.94 -8.01
N GLY A 661 0.25 27.95 -7.11
CA GLY A 661 -0.62 26.78 -7.20
C GLY A 661 -1.88 26.90 -6.34
N ASP A 662 -2.78 25.95 -6.51
CA ASP A 662 -4.08 25.86 -5.83
C ASP A 662 -3.94 25.86 -4.30
N GLY A 663 -2.84 25.28 -3.77
CA GLY A 663 -2.54 25.31 -2.34
C GLY A 663 -2.36 26.74 -1.81
N MET A 664 -1.72 27.63 -2.57
CA MET A 664 -1.57 29.03 -2.19
C MET A 664 -2.88 29.81 -2.30
N GLU A 665 -3.70 29.52 -3.32
CA GLU A 665 -5.03 30.15 -3.45
C GLU A 665 -5.93 29.80 -2.25
N ILE A 666 -5.90 28.55 -1.78
CA ILE A 666 -6.66 28.11 -0.61
C ILE A 666 -6.16 28.81 0.67
N MET A 667 -4.85 28.75 0.95
CA MET A 667 -4.30 29.34 2.19
C MET A 667 -4.47 30.86 2.25
N SER A 668 -4.43 31.54 1.09
CA SER A 668 -4.62 33.00 1.01
C SER A 668 -6.09 33.44 1.00
N ASN A 669 -7.04 32.51 1.19
CA ASN A 669 -8.48 32.74 1.09
C ASN A 669 -8.90 33.38 -0.25
N GLY A 670 -8.21 33.00 -1.34
CA GLY A 670 -8.51 33.45 -2.69
C GLY A 670 -7.87 34.78 -3.09
N LEU A 671 -6.98 35.34 -2.26
CA LEU A 671 -6.25 36.58 -2.56
C LEU A 671 -5.16 36.39 -3.60
N LEU A 672 -4.45 35.26 -3.54
CA LEU A 672 -3.43 34.91 -4.52
C LEU A 672 -4.03 33.87 -5.46
N LYS A 673 -4.32 34.26 -6.71
CA LYS A 673 -4.99 33.37 -7.66
C LYS A 673 -4.03 32.37 -8.28
N SER A 674 -4.47 31.11 -8.37
CA SER A 674 -3.84 30.04 -9.12
C SER A 674 -4.25 30.15 -10.59
N PRO A 675 -3.33 30.50 -11.50
CA PRO A 675 -3.69 30.78 -12.88
C PRO A 675 -3.86 29.50 -13.70
N VAL A 676 -4.87 29.51 -14.57
CA VAL A 676 -5.07 28.44 -15.56
C VAL A 676 -4.11 28.70 -16.72
N HIS A 677 -3.28 27.72 -17.05
CA HIS A 677 -2.28 27.82 -18.10
C HIS A 677 -2.27 26.56 -18.99
N ARG A 678 -1.71 26.69 -20.20
CA ARG A 678 -1.58 25.61 -21.19
C ARG A 678 -0.27 25.74 -21.96
N VAL A 679 0.15 24.69 -22.64
CA VAL A 679 1.33 24.72 -23.52
C VAL A 679 0.91 24.40 -24.94
N VAL A 680 1.31 25.24 -25.89
CA VAL A 680 1.17 25.01 -27.34
C VAL A 680 2.51 24.52 -27.91
N THR A 681 2.44 23.71 -28.97
CA THR A 681 3.63 23.26 -29.70
C THR A 681 3.92 24.22 -30.85
N ASN A 682 5.05 24.01 -31.55
CA ASN A 682 5.38 24.79 -32.74
C ASN A 682 5.90 23.86 -33.86
N ALA A 683 5.89 24.38 -35.09
CA ALA A 683 6.27 23.63 -36.30
C ALA A 683 7.76 23.72 -36.67
N GLU A 684 8.52 24.57 -35.99
CA GLU A 684 9.90 24.88 -36.38
C GLU A 684 10.94 24.16 -35.51
N ARG A 685 10.75 24.13 -34.19
CA ARG A 685 11.71 23.65 -33.18
C ARG A 685 11.02 22.95 -32.02
N GLU A 686 11.67 21.95 -31.45
CA GLU A 686 11.31 21.40 -30.15
C GLU A 686 11.44 22.43 -29.01
N ARG A 687 10.68 22.25 -27.93
CA ARG A 687 10.76 23.08 -26.71
C ARG A 687 11.01 22.20 -25.51
N VAL A 688 11.83 22.68 -24.57
CA VAL A 688 12.05 22.01 -23.27
C VAL A 688 11.63 22.90 -22.10
N SER A 689 11.30 22.28 -20.96
CA SER A 689 11.13 23.00 -19.70
C SER A 689 11.44 22.10 -18.51
N VAL A 690 12.01 22.67 -17.45
CA VAL A 690 12.22 22.01 -16.16
C VAL A 690 11.32 22.66 -15.13
N VAL A 691 10.42 21.89 -14.54
CA VAL A 691 9.41 22.37 -13.58
C VAL A 691 9.68 21.78 -12.20
N MET A 692 9.77 22.62 -11.18
CA MET A 692 9.87 22.23 -9.77
C MET A 692 8.56 22.55 -9.05
N PHE A 693 7.95 21.56 -8.43
CA PHE A 693 6.71 21.71 -7.68
C PHE A 693 6.99 21.58 -6.18
N TYR A 694 6.48 22.52 -5.41
CA TYR A 694 6.53 22.50 -3.95
C TYR A 694 5.13 22.22 -3.42
N ALA A 695 4.86 20.96 -3.11
CA ALA A 695 3.60 20.50 -2.54
C ALA A 695 3.74 20.22 -1.03
N LEU A 696 2.61 20.26 -0.33
CA LEU A 696 2.51 19.94 1.08
C LEU A 696 2.34 18.41 1.28
N ASP A 697 2.63 17.91 2.47
CA ASP A 697 2.40 16.51 2.86
C ASP A 697 0.93 16.10 2.62
N PRO A 698 0.64 14.98 1.91
CA PRO A 698 -0.71 14.47 1.69
C PRO A 698 -1.58 14.32 2.95
N GLU A 699 -1.01 14.08 4.13
CA GLU A 699 -1.77 13.96 5.37
C GLU A 699 -2.07 15.30 6.05
N LYS A 700 -1.40 16.39 5.64
CA LYS A 700 -1.65 17.73 6.18
C LYS A 700 -3.01 18.29 5.78
N GLU A 701 -3.51 19.13 6.68
CA GLU A 701 -4.75 19.88 6.46
C GLU A 701 -4.43 21.20 5.76
N LEU A 702 -5.22 21.51 4.74
CA LEU A 702 -5.16 22.72 3.95
C LEU A 702 -6.43 23.54 4.21
N GLU A 703 -6.26 24.78 4.68
CA GLU A 703 -7.36 25.72 4.95
C GLU A 703 -6.89 27.18 4.82
N PRO A 704 -7.82 28.15 4.68
CA PRO A 704 -7.48 29.57 4.70
C PRO A 704 -6.80 29.98 6.01
N ALA A 705 -5.77 30.82 5.90
CA ALA A 705 -5.10 31.39 7.06
C ALA A 705 -6.13 32.16 7.93
N PRO A 706 -6.24 31.86 9.23
CA PRO A 706 -7.24 32.47 10.09
C PRO A 706 -7.23 34.00 10.05
N GLU A 707 -6.05 34.61 9.96
CA GLU A 707 -5.84 36.06 9.90
C GLU A 707 -6.30 36.69 8.58
N LEU A 708 -6.55 35.88 7.53
CA LEU A 708 -7.05 36.31 6.22
C LEU A 708 -8.56 36.04 6.04
N VAL A 709 -9.20 35.52 7.08
CA VAL A 709 -10.65 35.31 7.15
C VAL A 709 -11.26 36.42 8.00
N ASP A 710 -12.18 37.18 7.42
CA ASP A 710 -12.97 38.20 8.10
C ASP A 710 -14.44 37.93 7.78
N ASP A 711 -15.22 37.52 8.77
CA ASP A 711 -16.61 37.07 8.56
C ASP A 711 -17.52 38.15 7.93
N GLU A 712 -17.16 39.43 8.00
CA GLU A 712 -17.94 40.54 7.42
C GLU A 712 -17.39 41.00 6.06
N LYS A 713 -16.06 41.07 5.90
CA LYS A 713 -15.41 41.65 4.72
C LYS A 713 -14.85 40.62 3.74
N ARG A 714 -14.45 39.45 4.24
CA ARG A 714 -13.80 38.40 3.47
C ARG A 714 -14.07 37.03 4.12
N PRO A 715 -15.31 36.53 3.99
CA PRO A 715 -15.69 35.27 4.62
C PRO A 715 -14.83 34.13 4.06
N ARG A 716 -14.75 33.04 4.82
CA ARG A 716 -13.99 31.84 4.43
C ARG A 716 -14.52 31.29 3.09
N GLN A 717 -13.69 31.30 2.06
CA GLN A 717 -14.03 30.84 0.70
C GLN A 717 -13.70 29.36 0.46
N TYR A 718 -12.80 28.79 1.24
CA TYR A 718 -12.33 27.40 1.08
C TYR A 718 -12.50 26.62 2.38
N ALA A 719 -13.02 25.40 2.27
CA ALA A 719 -13.19 24.49 3.40
C ALA A 719 -11.84 23.88 3.81
N LYS A 720 -11.74 23.50 5.09
CA LYS A 720 -10.63 22.72 5.59
C LYS A 720 -10.68 21.31 5.03
N MET A 721 -9.61 20.86 4.39
CA MET A 721 -9.52 19.53 3.76
C MET A 721 -8.12 18.94 3.90
N LYS A 722 -7.96 17.61 3.81
CA LYS A 722 -6.63 17.03 3.69
C LYS A 722 -6.12 17.14 2.26
N ILE A 723 -4.81 17.26 2.11
CA ILE A 723 -4.18 17.38 0.79
C ILE A 723 -4.39 16.12 -0.05
N LYS A 724 -4.38 14.92 0.54
CA LYS A 724 -4.73 13.68 -0.18
C LYS A 724 -6.16 13.69 -0.73
N ASP A 725 -7.10 14.36 -0.05
CA ASP A 725 -8.48 14.47 -0.51
C ASP A 725 -8.56 15.44 -1.69
N TYR A 726 -7.84 16.57 -1.65
CA TYR A 726 -7.67 17.47 -2.79
C TYR A 726 -7.04 16.75 -4.00
N LEU A 727 -6.00 15.94 -3.75
CA LEU A 727 -5.27 15.21 -4.80
C LEU A 727 -6.10 14.10 -5.44
N SER A 728 -7.07 13.53 -4.73
CA SER A 728 -7.98 12.52 -5.28
C SER A 728 -8.74 13.07 -6.50
N GLY A 729 -9.37 14.25 -6.37
CA GLY A 729 -10.08 14.92 -7.48
C GLY A 729 -9.21 15.67 -8.49
N PHE A 730 -7.90 15.80 -8.23
CA PHE A 730 -6.98 16.58 -9.07
C PHE A 730 -6.82 16.03 -10.48
N TYR A 731 -6.61 14.73 -10.61
CA TYR A 731 -6.33 14.17 -11.93
C TYR A 731 -7.60 14.11 -12.79
N GLU A 732 -8.77 13.88 -12.18
CA GLU A 732 -10.05 13.96 -12.88
C GLU A 732 -10.28 15.34 -13.50
N THR A 733 -10.11 16.38 -12.69
CA THR A 733 -10.33 17.75 -13.15
C THR A 733 -9.28 18.15 -14.18
N PHE A 734 -8.02 17.72 -14.00
CA PHE A 734 -6.95 17.81 -15.00
C PHE A 734 -7.29 17.11 -16.32
N ALA A 735 -7.93 15.93 -16.27
CA ALA A 735 -8.37 15.19 -17.47
C ALA A 735 -9.46 15.95 -18.24
N ARG A 736 -10.33 16.65 -17.52
CA ARG A 736 -11.45 17.46 -18.04
C ARG A 736 -11.06 18.90 -18.36
N GLY A 737 -9.85 19.34 -18.05
CA GLY A 737 -9.39 20.73 -18.24
C GLY A 737 -10.06 21.74 -17.30
N THR A 738 -10.46 21.30 -16.12
CA THR A 738 -11.15 22.10 -15.07
C THR A 738 -10.30 22.14 -13.79
N ARG A 739 -10.58 23.06 -12.87
CA ARG A 739 -9.83 23.17 -11.60
C ARG A 739 -10.56 22.50 -10.43
N VAL A 740 -9.85 21.74 -9.60
CA VAL A 740 -10.39 21.15 -8.36
C VAL A 740 -10.97 22.22 -7.45
N ILE A 741 -10.30 23.37 -7.34
CA ILE A 741 -10.76 24.46 -6.49
C ILE A 741 -12.02 25.16 -7.00
N ASP A 742 -12.37 25.02 -8.29
CA ASP A 742 -13.64 25.55 -8.82
C ASP A 742 -14.81 24.60 -8.56
N THR A 743 -14.56 23.28 -8.54
CA THR A 743 -15.48 22.32 -7.93
C THR A 743 -15.52 22.45 -6.40
N GLY A 744 -14.38 22.84 -5.80
CA GLY A 744 -14.09 23.02 -4.38
C GLY A 744 -14.68 24.27 -3.75
N LYS A 745 -15.06 25.29 -4.55
CA LYS A 745 -15.93 26.39 -4.10
C LYS A 745 -17.28 25.89 -3.58
N ASN A 746 -17.62 24.62 -3.83
CA ASN A 746 -18.76 23.92 -3.24
C ASN A 746 -18.43 22.51 -2.71
N ILE A 747 -17.15 22.15 -2.49
CA ILE A 747 -16.79 21.00 -1.60
C ILE A 747 -16.81 21.53 -0.16
N GLN A 748 -17.94 22.09 0.20
CA GLN A 748 -18.49 21.77 1.48
C GLN A 748 -18.80 20.25 1.42
N GLN A 749 -17.97 19.41 2.06
CA GLN A 749 -18.62 18.63 3.11
C GLN A 749 -19.14 19.70 4.06
N VAL A 750 -20.35 20.17 3.77
CA VAL A 750 -21.04 21.09 4.64
C VAL A 750 -21.00 20.35 5.96
N PRO A 751 -20.47 20.91 7.05
CA PRO A 751 -20.87 20.42 8.35
C PRO A 751 -22.38 20.25 8.24
N MET A 752 -22.95 19.05 8.39
CA MET A 752 -24.41 18.89 8.15
C MET A 752 -25.25 19.83 9.04
N ALA A 753 -24.60 20.47 10.02
CA ALA A 753 -25.07 21.62 10.78
C ALA A 753 -25.39 22.90 9.98
N ASP A 754 -24.67 23.24 8.90
CA ASP A 754 -24.95 24.47 8.12
C ASP A 754 -26.03 24.24 7.04
N GLU A 755 -26.30 22.96 6.72
CA GLU A 755 -27.44 22.52 5.91
C GLU A 755 -28.26 21.46 6.67
N PRO A 756 -29.08 21.86 7.67
CA PRO A 756 -29.81 20.93 8.55
C PRO A 756 -30.68 19.91 7.82
N TRP A 757 -31.06 20.19 6.57
CA TRP A 757 -31.83 19.29 5.72
C TRP A 757 -31.06 18.05 5.27
N ARG A 758 -29.72 18.05 5.36
CA ARG A 758 -28.85 16.89 5.08
C ARG A 758 -28.85 15.86 6.20
N LEU A 759 -29.17 16.29 7.43
CA LEU A 759 -29.23 15.40 8.59
C LEU A 759 -30.45 14.48 8.46
N PRO A 760 -30.25 13.15 8.55
CA PRO A 760 -31.34 12.21 8.59
C PRO A 760 -32.17 12.41 9.87
N ASN A 761 -33.48 12.50 9.74
CA ASN A 761 -34.37 12.46 10.90
C ASN A 761 -34.47 11.02 11.44
N ILE A 762 -34.66 10.89 12.75
CA ILE A 762 -35.07 9.62 13.38
C ILE A 762 -36.58 9.48 13.22
N VAL A 763 -37.03 8.49 12.45
CA VAL A 763 -38.44 8.30 12.10
C VAL A 763 -39.25 7.88 13.32
N GLN A 764 -38.67 7.15 14.28
CA GLN A 764 -39.32 6.87 15.57
C GLN A 764 -39.68 8.13 16.36
N GLU A 765 -38.88 9.20 16.31
CA GLU A 765 -39.22 10.48 16.97
C GLU A 765 -40.34 11.20 16.21
N LEU A 766 -40.28 11.19 14.87
CA LEU A 766 -41.30 11.80 14.03
C LEU A 766 -42.67 11.12 14.15
N ALA A 767 -42.70 9.79 14.09
CA ALA A 767 -43.93 9.00 14.08
C ALA A 767 -44.76 9.15 15.37
N ALA A 768 -44.12 9.50 16.49
CA ALA A 768 -44.79 9.68 17.77
C ALA A 768 -45.70 10.93 17.84
N GLY A 769 -45.59 11.87 16.89
CA GLY A 769 -46.25 13.18 16.98
C GLY A 769 -46.95 13.71 15.72
N VAL A 770 -47.00 12.95 14.62
CA VAL A 770 -47.54 13.44 13.34
C VAL A 770 -48.86 12.76 12.95
N GLN A 771 -49.84 13.56 12.51
CA GLN A 771 -51.09 13.05 11.91
C GLN A 771 -50.94 12.71 10.42
N GLU A 772 -50.05 13.41 9.72
CA GLU A 772 -49.67 13.13 8.33
C GLU A 772 -48.14 13.16 8.18
N PRO A 773 -47.54 12.29 7.35
CA PRO A 773 -46.12 12.30 7.05
C PRO A 773 -45.65 13.63 6.45
N PRO A 774 -44.45 14.13 6.79
CA PRO A 774 -43.89 15.30 6.12
C PRO A 774 -43.70 15.08 4.62
N SER A 775 -43.79 16.16 3.83
CA SER A 775 -43.74 16.11 2.36
C SER A 775 -42.53 15.35 1.80
N ARG A 776 -41.38 15.39 2.47
CA ARG A 776 -40.16 14.67 2.08
C ARG A 776 -40.26 13.14 2.17
N TYR A 777 -41.33 12.59 2.75
CA TYR A 777 -41.59 11.15 2.78
C TYR A 777 -42.70 10.73 1.80
N LEU A 778 -43.41 11.70 1.23
CA LEU A 778 -44.53 11.45 0.31
C LEU A 778 -44.00 11.10 -1.07
N GLN A 779 -44.50 10.03 -1.66
CA GLN A 779 -44.19 9.67 -3.04
C GLN A 779 -45.13 10.36 -4.02
N ASP A 780 -44.61 10.83 -5.15
CA ASP A 780 -45.42 11.36 -6.24
C ASP A 780 -46.11 10.19 -6.98
N LEU A 781 -47.34 9.88 -6.59
CA LEU A 781 -48.16 8.82 -7.17
C LEU A 781 -48.88 9.33 -8.43
N ALA A 782 -48.12 9.87 -9.39
CA ALA A 782 -48.63 10.24 -10.69
C ALA A 782 -48.86 8.99 -11.56
N GLY A 783 -49.81 8.14 -11.18
CA GLY A 783 -50.14 6.93 -11.97
C GLY A 783 -50.85 5.81 -11.24
N GLY A 784 -51.90 6.07 -10.44
CA GLY A 784 -52.96 5.10 -10.13
C GLY A 784 -52.63 3.79 -9.36
N ASP A 785 -51.36 3.43 -9.15
CA ASP A 785 -50.99 2.23 -8.40
C ASP A 785 -51.00 2.51 -6.89
N GLN A 786 -51.98 1.92 -6.19
CA GLN A 786 -51.93 1.82 -4.73
C GLN A 786 -50.67 1.03 -4.34
N LEU A 787 -49.97 1.42 -3.28
CA LEU A 787 -48.80 0.71 -2.75
C LEU A 787 -49.09 -0.76 -2.31
N ALA A 788 -50.34 -1.21 -2.46
CA ALA A 788 -50.77 -2.60 -2.29
C ALA A 788 -50.15 -3.49 -3.38
N GLY A 789 -49.23 -4.37 -2.98
CA GLY A 789 -48.68 -5.37 -3.88
C GLY A 789 -49.68 -6.50 -4.10
N ALA A 790 -49.71 -7.06 -5.31
CA ALA A 790 -50.49 -8.25 -5.63
C ALA A 790 -50.05 -9.45 -4.78
N GLU A 791 -50.95 -10.41 -4.59
CA GLU A 791 -50.59 -11.72 -4.03
C GLU A 791 -49.69 -12.47 -5.02
N ILE A 792 -48.60 -13.06 -4.54
CA ILE A 792 -47.68 -13.81 -5.41
C ILE A 792 -48.42 -15.03 -5.98
N PRO A 793 -48.46 -15.23 -7.32
CA PRO A 793 -49.19 -16.33 -7.96
C PRO A 793 -48.64 -17.72 -7.57
N GLU A 794 -47.34 -17.80 -7.27
CA GLU A 794 -46.63 -19.00 -6.83
C GLU A 794 -45.78 -18.66 -5.59
N PRO A 795 -45.82 -19.42 -4.49
CA PRO A 795 -45.03 -19.11 -3.30
C PRO A 795 -43.54 -18.97 -3.66
N ILE A 796 -42.85 -17.99 -3.08
CA ILE A 796 -41.38 -17.95 -3.16
C ILE A 796 -40.87 -19.30 -2.66
N PRO A 797 -39.97 -19.98 -3.41
CA PRO A 797 -39.46 -21.28 -3.00
C PRO A 797 -38.84 -21.20 -1.60
N THR A 798 -39.42 -21.93 -0.65
CA THR A 798 -38.85 -22.09 0.69
C THR A 798 -37.86 -23.23 0.65
N ILE A 799 -36.59 -22.94 0.95
CA ILE A 799 -35.57 -23.97 1.15
C ILE A 799 -35.58 -24.33 2.64
N ASP A 800 -35.93 -25.57 2.98
CA ASP A 800 -35.93 -26.06 4.36
C ASP A 800 -34.48 -26.30 4.84
N LEU A 801 -33.92 -25.30 5.52
CA LEU A 801 -32.60 -25.36 6.15
C LEU A 801 -32.62 -26.09 7.51
N GLY A 802 -33.79 -26.49 8.01
CA GLY A 802 -33.94 -27.22 9.28
C GLY A 802 -33.30 -28.61 9.30
N ARG A 803 -32.90 -29.13 8.13
CA ARG A 803 -32.07 -30.34 8.00
C ARG A 803 -30.56 -30.08 8.11
N LEU A 804 -30.13 -28.82 8.13
CA LEU A 804 -28.71 -28.40 8.12
C LEU A 804 -28.31 -27.51 9.30
N SER A 805 -29.24 -26.80 9.96
CA SER A 805 -28.91 -25.95 11.12
C SER A 805 -30.01 -25.96 12.20
N GLY A 806 -29.66 -26.40 13.41
CA GLY A 806 -30.55 -26.41 14.58
C GLY A 806 -30.55 -25.10 15.36
N SER A 807 -30.92 -23.97 14.75
CA SER A 807 -30.97 -22.67 15.44
C SER A 807 -32.38 -22.10 15.56
N ASP A 808 -32.86 -21.93 16.80
CA ASP A 808 -34.05 -21.14 17.13
C ASP A 808 -33.73 -19.63 16.97
N GLY A 809 -34.06 -19.03 15.83
CA GLY A 809 -33.89 -17.58 15.54
C GLY A 809 -34.82 -16.63 16.33
N ALA A 810 -35.37 -17.10 17.46
CA ALA A 810 -36.39 -16.43 18.25
C ALA A 810 -35.81 -15.39 19.23
N ASP A 811 -34.63 -15.67 19.77
CA ASP A 811 -33.97 -14.82 20.77
C ASP A 811 -33.37 -13.56 20.12
N GLU A 812 -32.86 -13.66 18.90
CA GLU A 812 -32.28 -12.56 18.11
C GLU A 812 -33.32 -11.45 17.86
N ALA A 813 -34.49 -11.82 17.33
CA ALA A 813 -35.56 -10.88 17.03
C ALA A 813 -36.17 -10.25 18.29
N ALA A 814 -36.25 -11.01 19.40
CA ALA A 814 -36.71 -10.49 20.68
C ALA A 814 -35.73 -9.47 21.28
N LYS A 815 -34.43 -9.75 21.21
CA LYS A 815 -33.37 -8.84 21.69
C LYS A 815 -33.22 -7.61 20.82
N LEU A 816 -33.51 -7.74 19.52
CA LEU A 816 -33.63 -6.61 18.62
C LEU A 816 -34.78 -5.67 18.99
N ARG A 817 -35.95 -6.26 19.29
CA ARG A 817 -37.12 -5.50 19.77
C ARG A 817 -36.80 -4.78 21.07
N GLU A 818 -36.06 -5.44 21.96
CA GLU A 818 -35.57 -4.83 23.21
C GLU A 818 -34.65 -3.63 22.93
N PHE A 819 -33.71 -3.73 21.97
CA PHE A 819 -32.87 -2.60 21.56
C PHE A 819 -33.68 -1.40 21.06
N PHE A 820 -34.53 -1.58 20.05
CA PHE A 820 -35.27 -0.47 19.45
C PHE A 820 -36.34 0.15 20.37
N ARG A 821 -36.81 -0.59 21.38
CA ARG A 821 -37.72 -0.08 22.43
C ARG A 821 -37.04 0.78 23.48
N GLN A 822 -35.71 0.83 23.50
CA GLN A 822 -34.99 1.77 24.37
C GLN A 822 -35.33 3.22 24.00
N PRO A 823 -35.19 4.16 24.97
CA PRO A 823 -35.27 5.59 24.69
C PRO A 823 -34.34 5.99 23.53
N VAL A 824 -34.73 6.99 22.75
CA VAL A 824 -33.96 7.41 21.57
C VAL A 824 -32.58 7.94 21.99
N GLU A 825 -32.47 8.54 23.16
CA GLU A 825 -31.24 9.02 23.77
C GLU A 825 -30.22 7.89 23.98
N GLU A 826 -30.68 6.71 24.41
CA GLU A 826 -29.81 5.54 24.58
C GLU A 826 -29.33 4.99 23.24
N LYS A 827 -30.20 4.97 22.22
CA LYS A 827 -29.84 4.53 20.86
C LYS A 827 -28.89 5.53 20.17
N LYS A 828 -29.08 6.84 20.39
CA LYS A 828 -28.22 7.92 19.87
C LYS A 828 -26.79 7.86 20.44
N LYS A 829 -26.53 7.17 21.55
CA LYS A 829 -25.15 6.89 22.01
C LYS A 829 -24.33 6.08 21.01
N LEU A 830 -25.00 5.30 20.16
CA LEU A 830 -24.40 4.50 19.11
C LEU A 830 -24.51 5.21 17.74
N SER A 831 -24.67 6.54 17.72
CA SER A 831 -24.99 7.27 16.50
C SER A 831 -23.97 7.04 15.39
N ASN A 832 -24.49 6.97 14.17
CA ASN A 832 -23.71 7.03 12.94
C ASN A 832 -23.23 8.46 12.59
N LEU A 833 -23.39 9.43 13.51
CA LEU A 833 -22.91 10.80 13.39
C LEU A 833 -21.83 11.10 14.42
N ILE A 834 -20.62 11.42 13.95
CA ILE A 834 -19.53 11.92 14.78
C ILE A 834 -19.83 13.39 15.12
N ASP A 835 -19.84 13.72 16.41
CA ASP A 835 -20.19 15.03 16.98
C ASP A 835 -21.55 15.60 16.51
N GLY A 836 -22.45 14.72 16.06
CA GLY A 836 -23.76 15.10 15.49
C GLY A 836 -23.69 15.74 14.10
N LYS A 837 -22.52 15.75 13.44
CA LYS A 837 -22.30 16.52 12.19
C LYS A 837 -21.70 15.72 11.04
N ARG A 838 -20.90 14.69 11.30
CA ARG A 838 -20.19 13.93 10.26
C ARG A 838 -20.71 12.51 10.19
N PHE A 839 -21.15 12.08 9.00
CA PHE A 839 -21.70 10.74 8.78
C PHE A 839 -20.60 9.67 8.71
N GLN A 840 -20.89 8.51 9.29
CA GLN A 840 -20.16 7.26 9.13
C GLN A 840 -21.15 6.12 8.88
N ILE A 841 -20.70 5.02 8.28
CA ILE A 841 -21.60 3.91 7.88
C ILE A 841 -22.12 3.15 9.11
N GLU A 842 -21.23 2.79 10.04
CA GLU A 842 -21.59 2.06 11.26
C GLU A 842 -22.32 2.96 12.26
N GLY A 843 -23.25 2.36 13.01
CA GLY A 843 -24.03 3.04 14.05
C GLY A 843 -25.52 3.18 13.72
N TYR A 844 -26.23 3.79 14.67
CA TYR A 844 -27.66 4.04 14.65
C TYR A 844 -27.99 5.40 13.99
N GLY A 845 -28.88 5.38 13.01
CA GLY A 845 -29.30 6.54 12.23
C GLY A 845 -29.45 6.21 10.75
N ASN A 846 -30.19 7.05 10.01
CA ASN A 846 -30.43 6.83 8.59
C ASN A 846 -29.26 7.31 7.72
N ASP A 847 -29.31 6.99 6.43
CA ASP A 847 -28.32 7.41 5.44
C ASP A 847 -28.44 8.93 5.17
N PRO A 848 -27.34 9.61 4.80
CA PRO A 848 -27.35 11.06 4.61
C PRO A 848 -28.21 11.46 3.39
N VAL A 849 -28.86 12.62 3.50
CA VAL A 849 -29.71 13.14 2.43
C VAL A 849 -28.83 13.84 1.38
N GLN A 850 -28.96 13.42 0.12
CA GLN A 850 -28.10 13.86 -0.99
C GLN A 850 -28.65 15.11 -1.68
N THR A 851 -29.97 15.27 -1.76
CA THR A 851 -30.62 16.43 -2.40
C THR A 851 -31.80 16.93 -1.58
N LYS A 852 -32.10 18.24 -1.66
CA LYS A 852 -33.21 18.87 -0.91
C LYS A 852 -34.57 18.24 -1.22
N ASP A 853 -34.73 17.77 -2.45
CA ASP A 853 -35.98 17.20 -2.97
C ASP A 853 -36.00 15.66 -2.91
N GLN A 854 -35.00 15.03 -2.27
CA GLN A 854 -34.94 13.59 -2.12
C GLN A 854 -36.11 13.07 -1.27
N ILE A 855 -36.81 12.06 -1.78
CA ILE A 855 -37.79 11.31 -0.99
C ILE A 855 -37.06 10.38 0.00
N LEU A 856 -37.43 10.49 1.27
CA LEU A 856 -36.83 9.79 2.40
C LEU A 856 -37.58 8.51 2.75
N ASP A 857 -36.86 7.55 3.32
CA ASP A 857 -37.38 6.26 3.73
C ASP A 857 -38.00 6.35 5.14
N TRP A 858 -39.19 5.76 5.33
CA TRP A 858 -39.89 5.71 6.63
C TRP A 858 -39.36 4.56 7.51
N SER A 859 -38.06 4.61 7.81
CA SER A 859 -37.38 3.63 8.64
C SER A 859 -36.25 4.25 9.48
N ASP A 860 -35.83 3.52 10.49
CA ASP A 860 -34.57 3.74 11.21
C ASP A 860 -33.69 2.49 11.07
N ARG A 861 -32.37 2.66 11.07
CA ARG A 861 -31.41 1.55 11.02
C ARG A 861 -30.33 1.60 12.09
N LEU A 862 -29.85 0.42 12.49
CA LEU A 862 -28.54 0.22 13.09
C LEU A 862 -27.71 -0.61 12.11
N HIS A 863 -26.50 -0.17 11.79
CA HIS A 863 -25.62 -0.87 10.85
C HIS A 863 -24.29 -1.20 11.53
N LEU A 864 -23.88 -2.46 11.50
CA LEU A 864 -22.69 -2.95 12.20
C LEU A 864 -21.83 -3.79 11.26
N LYS A 865 -20.51 -3.63 11.35
CA LYS A 865 -19.55 -4.57 10.77
C LYS A 865 -19.44 -5.80 11.68
N VAL A 866 -19.67 -6.98 11.11
CA VAL A 866 -19.69 -8.26 11.85
C VAL A 866 -18.61 -9.24 11.39
N GLU A 867 -18.09 -9.10 10.17
CA GLU A 867 -16.87 -9.79 9.72
C GLU A 867 -15.98 -8.86 8.86
N PRO A 868 -14.65 -9.07 8.88
CA PRO A 868 -13.92 -10.03 9.73
C PRO A 868 -13.94 -9.64 11.21
N GLU A 869 -13.76 -10.62 12.10
CA GLU A 869 -13.89 -10.41 13.55
C GLU A 869 -12.89 -9.39 14.12
N CYS A 870 -11.66 -9.37 13.60
CA CYS A 870 -10.62 -8.42 14.03
C CYS A 870 -10.96 -6.96 13.73
N ASP A 871 -11.90 -6.70 12.81
CA ASP A 871 -12.25 -5.36 12.37
C ASP A 871 -13.54 -4.82 13.04
N ARG A 872 -14.14 -5.60 13.95
CA ARG A 872 -15.38 -5.20 14.62
C ARG A 872 -15.13 -4.01 15.54
N ASN A 873 -15.83 -2.91 15.30
CA ASN A 873 -15.84 -1.81 16.26
C ASN A 873 -16.94 -2.01 17.32
N LEU A 874 -16.55 -2.63 18.43
CA LEU A 874 -17.47 -2.91 19.55
C LEU A 874 -18.05 -1.65 20.22
N ALA A 875 -17.57 -0.44 19.91
CA ALA A 875 -18.17 0.79 20.42
C ALA A 875 -19.60 1.00 19.87
N PHE A 876 -19.89 0.53 18.65
CA PHE A 876 -21.22 0.62 18.04
C PHE A 876 -22.14 -0.55 18.41
N TRP A 877 -21.59 -1.60 19.02
CA TRP A 877 -22.35 -2.79 19.38
C TRP A 877 -23.11 -2.55 20.70
N PRO A 878 -24.46 -2.64 20.71
CA PRO A 878 -25.25 -2.46 21.92
C PRO A 878 -24.74 -3.32 23.09
N THR A 879 -24.59 -2.69 24.26
CA THR A 879 -24.32 -3.38 25.53
C THR A 879 -25.60 -3.76 26.26
N HIS A 880 -26.73 -3.17 25.86
CA HIS A 880 -28.06 -3.53 26.32
C HIS A 880 -28.93 -3.95 25.11
N PRO A 881 -29.57 -5.13 25.15
CA PRO A 881 -29.50 -6.14 26.21
C PRO A 881 -28.09 -6.74 26.40
N LYS A 882 -27.74 -7.19 27.61
CA LYS A 882 -26.39 -7.72 27.93
C LYS A 882 -25.95 -8.84 27.00
N SER A 883 -26.90 -9.66 26.53
CA SER A 883 -26.66 -10.79 25.63
C SER A 883 -26.61 -10.40 24.15
N PHE A 884 -26.83 -9.13 23.78
CA PHE A 884 -26.93 -8.72 22.37
C PHE A 884 -25.69 -9.09 21.57
N ARG A 885 -24.50 -8.83 22.12
CA ARG A 885 -23.21 -9.09 21.42
C ARG A 885 -22.96 -10.57 21.23
N ASP A 886 -23.20 -11.37 22.27
CA ASP A 886 -23.00 -12.82 22.24
C ASP A 886 -23.95 -13.48 21.24
N ILE A 887 -25.22 -13.06 21.25
CA ILE A 887 -26.25 -13.53 20.32
C ILE A 887 -25.90 -13.12 18.88
N LEU A 888 -25.49 -11.88 18.64
CA LEU A 888 -25.11 -11.43 17.30
C LEU A 888 -23.87 -12.17 16.78
N HIS A 889 -22.90 -12.45 17.65
CA HIS A 889 -21.73 -13.25 17.30
C HIS A 889 -22.13 -14.67 16.91
N GLU A 890 -22.95 -15.34 17.73
CA GLU A 890 -23.43 -16.70 17.46
C GLU A 890 -24.27 -16.76 16.17
N TYR A 891 -25.17 -15.79 15.99
CA TYR A 891 -25.97 -15.64 14.78
C TYR A 891 -25.07 -15.46 13.54
N THR A 892 -24.02 -14.63 13.63
CA THR A 892 -23.07 -14.42 12.53
C THR A 892 -22.37 -15.71 12.13
N LEU A 893 -21.91 -16.52 13.10
CA LEU A 893 -21.26 -17.81 12.82
C LEU A 893 -22.22 -18.80 12.17
N LYS A 894 -23.46 -18.89 12.65
CA LYS A 894 -24.50 -19.78 12.10
C LYS A 894 -24.90 -19.40 10.68
N ILE A 895 -25.15 -18.12 10.43
CA ILE A 895 -25.57 -17.63 9.10
C ILE A 895 -24.42 -17.71 8.07
N LYS A 896 -23.16 -17.64 8.52
CA LYS A 896 -22.01 -17.88 7.65
C LYS A 896 -22.03 -19.29 7.04
N THR A 897 -22.42 -20.30 7.82
CA THR A 897 -22.61 -21.67 7.31
C THR A 897 -23.73 -21.71 6.26
N VAL A 898 -24.88 -21.08 6.54
CA VAL A 898 -26.00 -20.98 5.58
C VAL A 898 -25.56 -20.33 4.26
N LYS A 899 -24.82 -19.22 4.33
CA LYS A 899 -24.25 -18.56 3.16
C LYS A 899 -23.34 -19.52 2.38
N ASN A 900 -22.47 -20.27 3.05
CA ASN A 900 -21.58 -21.20 2.38
C ASN A 900 -22.37 -22.31 1.66
N ASP A 901 -23.34 -22.92 2.34
CA ASP A 901 -24.17 -23.99 1.78
C ASP A 901 -24.95 -23.52 0.54
N ILE A 902 -25.48 -22.29 0.58
CA ILE A 902 -26.17 -21.68 -0.57
C ILE A 902 -25.21 -21.47 -1.74
N LEU A 903 -24.01 -20.92 -1.50
CA LEU A 903 -23.05 -20.67 -2.57
C LEU A 903 -22.56 -21.98 -3.22
N LEU A 904 -22.34 -23.03 -2.42
CA LEU A 904 -22.04 -24.39 -2.91
C LEU A 904 -23.19 -24.92 -3.79
N ALA A 905 -24.45 -24.77 -3.33
CA ALA A 905 -25.62 -25.22 -4.09
C ALA A 905 -25.81 -24.45 -5.40
N LEU A 906 -25.61 -23.13 -5.38
CA LEU A 906 -25.68 -22.28 -6.58
C LEU A 906 -24.58 -22.63 -7.58
N ALA A 907 -23.35 -22.92 -7.12
CA ALA A 907 -22.26 -23.37 -7.99
C ALA A 907 -22.60 -24.69 -8.68
N LYS A 908 -23.14 -25.67 -7.93
CA LYS A 908 -23.63 -26.95 -8.48
C LYS A 908 -24.72 -26.77 -9.52
N LEU A 909 -25.69 -25.89 -9.27
CA LEU A 909 -26.78 -25.59 -10.22
C LEU A 909 -26.26 -24.95 -11.52
N LEU A 910 -25.12 -24.26 -11.44
CA LEU A 910 -24.45 -23.67 -12.60
C LEU A 910 -23.47 -24.63 -13.29
N GLU A 911 -23.34 -25.87 -12.79
CA GLU A 911 -22.36 -26.87 -13.24
C GLU A 911 -20.91 -26.38 -13.11
N LEU A 912 -20.65 -25.54 -12.10
CA LEU A 912 -19.33 -25.04 -11.74
C LEU A 912 -18.69 -25.93 -10.66
N ASP A 913 -17.38 -25.78 -10.47
CA ASP A 913 -16.70 -26.34 -9.31
C ASP A 913 -17.37 -25.86 -8.01
N GLU A 914 -17.52 -26.75 -7.02
CA GLU A 914 -18.31 -26.48 -5.82
C GLU A 914 -17.80 -25.22 -5.10
N ASP A 915 -16.48 -25.02 -5.05
CA ASP A 915 -15.85 -23.90 -4.37
C ASP A 915 -15.73 -22.64 -5.24
N CYS A 916 -16.15 -22.67 -6.51
CA CYS A 916 -15.97 -21.57 -7.46
C CYS A 916 -16.59 -20.25 -6.98
N LEU A 917 -17.83 -20.27 -6.48
CA LEU A 917 -18.51 -19.09 -5.93
C LEU A 917 -18.03 -18.74 -4.52
N LEU A 918 -17.62 -19.73 -3.72
CA LEU A 918 -17.09 -19.51 -2.37
C LEU A 918 -15.73 -18.81 -2.40
N ASN A 919 -14.85 -19.23 -3.30
CA ASN A 919 -13.54 -18.63 -3.55
C ASN A 919 -13.65 -17.20 -4.09
N GLN A 920 -14.86 -16.71 -4.38
CA GLN A 920 -15.06 -15.32 -4.70
C GLN A 920 -14.89 -14.39 -3.48
N PHE A 921 -15.05 -14.91 -2.27
CA PHE A 921 -14.89 -14.15 -1.03
C PHE A 921 -13.46 -14.34 -0.48
N SER A 922 -12.70 -13.25 -0.33
CA SER A 922 -11.38 -13.27 0.31
C SER A 922 -11.50 -13.22 1.84
N ASP A 923 -10.37 -13.36 2.54
CA ASP A 923 -10.25 -13.10 3.98
C ASP A 923 -10.53 -11.64 4.37
N ARG A 924 -10.47 -10.72 3.40
CA ARG A 924 -10.82 -9.30 3.52
C ARG A 924 -12.29 -8.99 3.20
N ALA A 925 -13.09 -9.99 2.81
CA ALA A 925 -14.51 -9.80 2.51
C ALA A 925 -15.26 -9.29 3.75
N ILE A 926 -16.03 -8.22 3.58
CA ILE A 926 -16.76 -7.57 4.68
C ILE A 926 -18.17 -8.15 4.75
N THR A 927 -18.56 -8.59 5.94
CA THR A 927 -19.97 -8.89 6.27
C THR A 927 -20.51 -7.79 7.17
N THR A 928 -21.64 -7.20 6.78
CA THR A 928 -22.35 -6.22 7.61
C THR A 928 -23.73 -6.73 8.01
N ALA A 929 -24.17 -6.36 9.21
CA ALA A 929 -25.51 -6.60 9.70
C ALA A 929 -26.27 -5.26 9.75
N ARG A 930 -27.39 -5.18 9.04
CA ARG A 930 -28.30 -4.04 9.08
C ARG A 930 -29.60 -4.42 9.75
N PHE A 931 -29.86 -3.78 10.87
CA PHE A 931 -31.07 -3.90 11.65
C PHE A 931 -32.02 -2.79 11.24
N ASN A 932 -33.18 -3.12 10.69
CA ASN A 932 -34.16 -2.14 10.23
C ASN A 932 -35.38 -2.12 11.14
N TYR A 933 -35.84 -0.92 11.47
CA TYR A 933 -37.08 -0.65 12.18
C TYR A 933 -37.98 0.25 11.34
N TYR A 934 -39.19 -0.20 11.06
CA TYR A 934 -40.18 0.56 10.31
C TYR A 934 -41.31 0.95 11.25
N SER A 935 -41.42 2.25 11.56
CA SER A 935 -42.48 2.79 12.41
C SER A 935 -43.84 2.71 11.72
N PRO A 936 -44.95 2.53 12.47
CA PRO A 936 -46.29 2.72 11.93
C PRO A 936 -46.43 4.11 11.27
N CYS A 937 -47.18 4.18 10.18
CA CYS A 937 -47.44 5.43 9.45
C CYS A 937 -48.95 5.66 9.31
N PRO A 938 -49.48 6.85 9.65
CA PRO A 938 -50.89 7.18 9.45
C PRO A 938 -51.37 7.15 7.99
N ARG A 939 -50.45 7.39 7.04
CA ARG A 939 -50.70 7.40 5.58
C ARG A 939 -49.74 6.43 4.88
N PRO A 940 -49.87 5.11 5.14
CA PRO A 940 -48.98 4.11 4.54
C PRO A 940 -49.17 4.00 3.02
N ASP A 941 -50.28 4.56 2.51
CA ASP A 941 -50.59 4.71 1.08
C ASP A 941 -49.69 5.73 0.35
N LEU A 942 -49.00 6.61 1.08
CA LEU A 942 -48.18 7.68 0.50
C LEU A 942 -46.68 7.54 0.77
N VAL A 943 -46.25 6.59 1.61
CA VAL A 943 -44.85 6.48 2.05
C VAL A 943 -44.31 5.06 1.86
N LEU A 944 -43.00 4.96 1.63
CA LEU A 944 -42.30 3.68 1.67
C LEU A 944 -41.45 3.57 2.93
N GLY A 945 -41.43 2.38 3.53
CA GLY A 945 -40.48 2.05 4.58
C GLY A 945 -39.04 2.01 4.05
N LEU A 946 -38.87 1.46 2.84
CA LEU A 946 -37.62 1.47 2.09
C LEU A 946 -37.93 1.50 0.58
N LYS A 947 -37.36 2.46 -0.14
CA LYS A 947 -37.58 2.65 -1.58
C LYS A 947 -37.13 1.46 -2.46
N PRO A 948 -37.61 1.35 -3.71
CA PRO A 948 -37.21 0.30 -4.64
C PRO A 948 -35.70 0.28 -4.87
N HIS A 949 -35.09 -0.90 -4.68
CA HIS A 949 -33.65 -1.10 -4.90
C HIS A 949 -33.32 -2.58 -5.16
N SER A 950 -32.08 -2.85 -5.55
CA SER A 950 -31.49 -4.20 -5.58
C SER A 950 -30.27 -4.21 -4.66
N ASP A 951 -30.08 -5.30 -3.92
CA ASP A 951 -28.96 -5.42 -2.99
C ASP A 951 -27.64 -5.45 -3.75
N LEU A 952 -26.63 -4.72 -3.27
CA LEU A 952 -25.34 -4.65 -3.96
C LEU A 952 -24.47 -5.89 -3.77
N CYS A 953 -24.57 -6.49 -2.58
CA CYS A 953 -23.74 -7.61 -2.15
C CYS A 953 -23.90 -8.84 -3.06
N ALA A 954 -23.16 -9.92 -2.79
CA ALA A 954 -23.37 -11.16 -3.53
C ALA A 954 -24.63 -11.88 -3.03
N LEU A 955 -24.83 -11.90 -1.71
CA LEU A 955 -25.94 -12.57 -1.06
C LEU A 955 -26.43 -11.77 0.14
N THR A 956 -27.74 -11.61 0.28
CA THR A 956 -28.38 -11.12 1.50
C THR A 956 -29.13 -12.25 2.16
N VAL A 957 -28.89 -12.45 3.46
CA VAL A 957 -29.69 -13.33 4.31
C VAL A 957 -30.54 -12.46 5.23
N LEU A 958 -31.86 -12.51 5.05
CA LEU A 958 -32.82 -11.65 5.73
C LEU A 958 -33.65 -12.45 6.74
N LEU A 959 -33.54 -12.08 8.02
CA LEU A 959 -34.47 -12.46 9.06
C LEU A 959 -35.65 -11.47 9.04
N THR A 960 -36.85 -11.97 8.73
CA THR A 960 -38.06 -11.16 8.58
C THR A 960 -38.91 -11.13 9.86
N ASP A 961 -39.78 -10.12 10.01
CA ASP A 961 -40.75 -10.10 11.11
C ASP A 961 -41.79 -11.22 10.93
N LYS A 962 -42.02 -11.99 12.01
CA LYS A 962 -42.95 -13.12 12.05
C LYS A 962 -44.41 -12.71 11.85
N GLU A 963 -44.77 -11.50 12.27
CA GLU A 963 -46.17 -11.07 12.38
C GLU A 963 -46.53 -9.95 11.40
N VAL A 964 -45.53 -9.17 10.95
CA VAL A 964 -45.75 -7.97 10.13
C VAL A 964 -45.06 -8.10 8.78
N GLY A 965 -45.86 -8.29 7.73
CA GLY A 965 -45.39 -8.25 6.34
C GLY A 965 -44.95 -6.86 5.90
N GLY A 966 -44.43 -6.73 4.68
CA GLY A 966 -44.11 -5.41 4.11
C GLY A 966 -43.04 -5.43 3.03
N LEU A 967 -42.25 -6.49 2.92
CA LEU A 967 -41.33 -6.66 1.79
C LEU A 967 -42.15 -6.93 0.52
N GLN A 968 -41.85 -6.21 -0.55
CA GLN A 968 -42.43 -6.41 -1.88
C GLN A 968 -41.32 -6.59 -2.90
N VAL A 969 -41.53 -7.46 -3.88
CA VAL A 969 -40.60 -7.72 -4.98
C VAL A 969 -41.27 -7.41 -6.31
N LEU A 970 -40.55 -6.75 -7.21
CA LEU A 970 -41.01 -6.46 -8.56
C LEU A 970 -40.73 -7.67 -9.47
N ARG A 971 -41.79 -8.23 -10.05
CA ARG A 971 -41.70 -9.31 -11.03
C ARG A 971 -42.66 -9.01 -12.18
N ASP A 972 -42.16 -9.08 -13.42
CA ASP A 972 -42.95 -8.84 -14.64
C ASP A 972 -43.74 -7.52 -14.62
N GLY A 973 -43.10 -6.46 -14.11
CA GLY A 973 -43.69 -5.12 -13.98
C GLY A 973 -44.71 -4.97 -12.84
N THR A 974 -44.99 -6.04 -12.09
CA THR A 974 -45.97 -6.04 -10.99
C THR A 974 -45.27 -6.19 -9.65
N TRP A 975 -45.64 -5.36 -8.67
CA TRP A 975 -45.17 -5.48 -7.29
C TRP A 975 -45.95 -6.57 -6.57
N TYR A 976 -45.24 -7.56 -6.04
CA TYR A 976 -45.85 -8.63 -5.26
C TYR A 976 -45.42 -8.60 -3.80
N SER A 977 -46.37 -8.84 -2.90
CA SER A 977 -46.13 -8.88 -1.46
C SER A 977 -45.51 -10.20 -1.04
N VAL A 978 -44.35 -10.14 -0.39
CA VAL A 978 -43.72 -11.31 0.23
C VAL A 978 -44.47 -11.63 1.52
N PRO A 979 -45.06 -12.83 1.65
CA PRO A 979 -45.78 -13.20 2.87
C PRO A 979 -44.89 -13.15 4.10
N ALA A 980 -45.45 -12.76 5.24
CA ALA A 980 -44.78 -12.95 6.52
C ALA A 980 -44.62 -14.46 6.74
N VAL A 981 -43.39 -14.96 6.71
CA VAL A 981 -43.12 -16.39 6.78
C VAL A 981 -43.19 -16.82 8.25
N ARG A 982 -44.00 -17.84 8.53
CA ARG A 982 -44.09 -18.46 9.86
C ARG A 982 -42.88 -19.38 10.06
N ASP A 983 -42.47 -19.57 11.31
CA ASP A 983 -41.45 -20.57 11.72
C ASP A 983 -39.99 -20.24 11.32
N TYR A 984 -39.53 -19.02 11.64
CA TYR A 984 -38.11 -18.62 11.63
C TYR A 984 -37.37 -18.82 10.30
N SER A 985 -38.10 -18.79 9.18
CA SER A 985 -37.51 -18.94 7.86
C SER A 985 -36.66 -17.70 7.48
N LEU A 986 -35.48 -17.97 6.94
CA LEU A 986 -34.59 -16.95 6.38
C LEU A 986 -34.96 -16.70 4.93
N LEU A 987 -35.11 -15.43 4.55
CA LEU A 987 -35.29 -15.04 3.16
C LEU A 987 -33.92 -14.80 2.54
N ILE A 988 -33.64 -15.45 1.41
CA ILE A 988 -32.39 -15.29 0.67
C ILE A 988 -32.64 -14.38 -0.53
N ASN A 989 -31.84 -13.31 -0.64
CA ASN A 989 -31.86 -12.43 -1.79
C ASN A 989 -30.52 -12.49 -2.54
N ILE A 990 -30.59 -12.66 -3.85
CA ILE A 990 -29.41 -12.58 -4.72
C ILE A 990 -29.12 -11.10 -4.96
N GLY A 991 -27.89 -10.68 -4.72
CA GLY A 991 -27.50 -9.29 -4.99
C GLY A 991 -26.80 -9.12 -6.34
N VAL A 992 -26.59 -7.86 -6.71
CA VAL A 992 -26.06 -7.41 -8.00
C VAL A 992 -24.70 -8.03 -8.29
N THR A 993 -23.84 -8.16 -7.28
CA THR A 993 -22.53 -8.78 -7.44
C THR A 993 -22.65 -10.21 -7.99
N LEU A 994 -23.57 -11.01 -7.47
CA LEU A 994 -23.78 -12.39 -7.91
C LEU A 994 -24.55 -12.47 -9.24
N GLU A 995 -25.41 -11.49 -9.54
CA GLU A 995 -26.00 -11.34 -10.90
C GLU A 995 -24.89 -11.18 -11.96
N ILE A 996 -23.90 -10.32 -11.70
CA ILE A 996 -22.77 -10.11 -12.61
C ILE A 996 -21.95 -11.40 -12.73
N MET A 997 -21.54 -12.00 -11.60
CA MET A 997 -20.73 -13.23 -11.58
C MET A 997 -21.37 -14.39 -12.33
N THR A 998 -22.69 -14.51 -12.25
CA THR A 998 -23.43 -15.60 -12.91
C THR A 998 -23.91 -15.25 -14.32
N ASN A 999 -23.36 -14.18 -14.89
CA ASN A 999 -23.71 -13.65 -16.21
C ASN A 999 -25.23 -13.43 -16.39
N GLY A 1000 -25.92 -13.06 -15.31
CA GLY A 1000 -27.35 -12.78 -15.28
C GLY A 1000 -28.22 -14.04 -15.32
N THR A 1001 -27.64 -15.20 -15.01
CA THR A 1001 -28.39 -16.46 -14.82
C THR A 1001 -29.26 -16.35 -13.57
N PHE A 1002 -28.68 -15.88 -12.46
CA PHE A 1002 -29.45 -15.41 -11.31
C PHE A 1002 -29.55 -13.89 -11.39
N ARG A 1003 -30.75 -13.34 -11.17
CA ARG A 1003 -30.98 -11.89 -11.21
C ARG A 1003 -31.24 -11.34 -9.83
N ALA A 1004 -30.64 -10.20 -9.54
CA ALA A 1004 -30.89 -9.42 -8.35
C ALA A 1004 -32.24 -8.70 -8.50
N PRO A 1005 -33.27 -9.11 -7.75
CA PRO A 1005 -34.60 -8.55 -7.91
C PRO A 1005 -34.65 -7.10 -7.43
N LEU A 1006 -35.49 -6.30 -8.07
CA LEU A 1006 -35.89 -5.00 -7.51
C LEU A 1006 -36.91 -5.27 -6.40
N HIS A 1007 -36.67 -4.76 -5.21
CA HIS A 1007 -37.52 -4.96 -4.06
C HIS A 1007 -37.67 -3.66 -3.26
N ARG A 1008 -38.75 -3.54 -2.51
CA ARG A 1008 -39.07 -2.38 -1.67
C ARG A 1008 -39.72 -2.83 -0.37
N VAL A 1009 -39.82 -1.95 0.61
CA VAL A 1009 -40.55 -2.21 1.85
C VAL A 1009 -41.67 -1.18 2.01
N VAL A 1010 -42.90 -1.65 2.11
CA VAL A 1010 -44.06 -0.83 2.50
C VAL A 1010 -44.23 -0.84 4.01
N THR A 1011 -44.81 0.22 4.55
CA THR A 1011 -45.19 0.31 5.97
C THR A 1011 -46.70 0.08 6.13
N ASN A 1012 -47.19 0.12 7.36
CA ASN A 1012 -48.60 -0.01 7.72
C ASN A 1012 -48.96 0.98 8.85
N ALA A 1013 -50.25 1.15 9.14
CA ALA A 1013 -50.71 2.10 10.16
C ALA A 1013 -50.79 1.53 11.58
N GLU A 1014 -50.71 0.21 11.74
CA GLU A 1014 -51.08 -0.46 12.98
C GLU A 1014 -49.88 -0.87 13.84
N ARG A 1015 -48.81 -1.38 13.23
CA ARG A 1015 -47.73 -2.08 13.92
C ARG A 1015 -46.36 -1.80 13.30
N GLU A 1016 -45.36 -1.71 14.18
CA GLU A 1016 -43.97 -1.63 13.75
C GLU A 1016 -43.52 -2.94 13.08
N ARG A 1017 -42.65 -2.83 12.07
CA ARG A 1017 -41.99 -3.99 11.45
C ARG A 1017 -40.51 -3.95 11.74
N MET A 1018 -39.89 -5.11 11.98
CA MET A 1018 -38.43 -5.23 12.10
C MET A 1018 -37.85 -6.25 11.13
N SER A 1019 -36.56 -6.12 10.84
CA SER A 1019 -35.81 -7.15 10.10
C SER A 1019 -34.32 -7.03 10.33
N VAL A 1020 -33.59 -8.13 10.18
CA VAL A 1020 -32.11 -8.17 10.19
C VAL A 1020 -31.62 -8.67 8.85
N ALA A 1021 -30.87 -7.84 8.14
CA ALA A 1021 -30.24 -8.20 6.88
C ALA A 1021 -28.73 -8.42 7.09
N MET A 1022 -28.23 -9.61 6.73
CA MET A 1022 -26.81 -9.92 6.68
C MET A 1022 -26.35 -9.79 5.23
N PHE A 1023 -25.48 -8.83 4.96
CA PHE A 1023 -24.96 -8.56 3.61
C PHE A 1023 -23.57 -9.18 3.46
N TYR A 1024 -23.46 -10.16 2.57
CA TYR A 1024 -22.18 -10.78 2.22
C TYR A 1024 -21.59 -10.11 0.98
N ALA A 1025 -20.77 -9.08 1.22
CA ALA A 1025 -20.07 -8.38 0.17
C ALA A 1025 -18.76 -9.11 -0.19
N VAL A 1026 -18.30 -8.89 -1.41
CA VAL A 1026 -16.96 -9.28 -1.83
C VAL A 1026 -15.97 -8.18 -1.42
N ASP A 1027 -14.68 -8.48 -1.51
CA ASP A 1027 -13.61 -7.49 -1.29
C ASP A 1027 -13.78 -6.28 -2.23
N GLY A 1028 -13.65 -5.07 -1.69
CA GLY A 1028 -13.80 -3.84 -2.46
C GLY A 1028 -12.77 -3.69 -3.58
N GLU A 1029 -11.59 -4.30 -3.43
CA GLU A 1029 -10.55 -4.31 -4.46
C GLU A 1029 -10.73 -5.40 -5.51
N LYS A 1030 -11.65 -6.34 -5.29
CA LYS A 1030 -11.91 -7.44 -6.22
C LYS A 1030 -12.65 -6.95 -7.46
N GLU A 1031 -12.18 -7.39 -8.62
CA GLU A 1031 -12.90 -7.23 -9.88
C GLU A 1031 -14.07 -8.23 -9.95
N ILE A 1032 -15.26 -7.71 -10.17
CA ILE A 1032 -16.52 -8.44 -10.27
C ILE A 1032 -16.88 -8.52 -11.75
N GLU A 1033 -16.85 -9.72 -12.30
CA GLU A 1033 -17.16 -9.98 -13.70
C GLU A 1033 -17.78 -11.38 -13.86
N PRO A 1034 -18.40 -11.69 -15.02
CA PRO A 1034 -18.92 -13.02 -15.28
C PRO A 1034 -17.84 -14.12 -15.15
N VAL A 1035 -18.12 -15.16 -14.37
CA VAL A 1035 -17.19 -16.27 -14.13
C VAL A 1035 -16.82 -16.94 -15.46
N ALA A 1036 -15.52 -16.99 -15.77
CA ALA A 1036 -15.00 -17.46 -17.06
C ALA A 1036 -15.42 -18.91 -17.39
N GLU A 1037 -15.43 -19.79 -16.38
CA GLU A 1037 -15.89 -21.19 -16.51
C GLU A 1037 -17.34 -21.26 -16.99
N LEU A 1038 -18.21 -20.36 -16.50
CA LEU A 1038 -19.61 -20.30 -16.91
C LEU A 1038 -19.77 -19.85 -18.36
N LEU A 1039 -18.93 -18.91 -18.82
CA LEU A 1039 -18.91 -18.46 -20.21
C LEU A 1039 -18.45 -19.58 -21.15
N GLY A 1040 -17.42 -20.34 -20.75
CA GLY A 1040 -16.86 -21.46 -21.49
C GLY A 1040 -17.82 -22.66 -21.59
N LEU A 1041 -18.44 -23.06 -20.47
CA LEU A 1041 -19.37 -24.20 -20.41
C LEU A 1041 -20.61 -23.99 -21.29
N LYS A 1042 -21.13 -22.76 -21.34
CA LYS A 1042 -22.38 -22.45 -22.06
C LYS A 1042 -22.19 -21.78 -23.42
N GLN A 1043 -20.94 -21.56 -23.87
CA GLN A 1043 -20.59 -20.74 -25.04
C GLN A 1043 -21.33 -19.38 -25.05
N GLN A 1044 -21.48 -18.76 -23.89
CA GLN A 1044 -22.21 -17.50 -23.74
C GLN A 1044 -21.25 -16.32 -23.80
N SER A 1045 -21.65 -15.25 -24.49
CA SER A 1045 -20.96 -13.97 -24.39
C SER A 1045 -21.18 -13.35 -23.01
N ALA A 1046 -20.18 -12.62 -22.51
CA ALA A 1046 -20.34 -11.79 -21.33
C ALA A 1046 -21.48 -10.76 -21.56
N ARG A 1047 -22.41 -10.67 -20.62
CA ARG A 1047 -23.51 -9.69 -20.62
C ARG A 1047 -23.18 -8.43 -19.84
N TYR A 1048 -22.20 -8.51 -18.93
CA TYR A 1048 -21.81 -7.42 -18.06
C TYR A 1048 -20.30 -7.16 -18.19
N ARG A 1049 -19.90 -5.90 -18.07
CA ARG A 1049 -18.50 -5.47 -17.97
C ARG A 1049 -17.97 -5.71 -16.57
N GLY A 1050 -16.68 -6.00 -16.45
CA GLY A 1050 -15.99 -6.09 -15.16
C GLY A 1050 -15.92 -4.74 -14.46
N ILE A 1051 -16.15 -4.74 -13.14
CA ILE A 1051 -16.12 -3.55 -12.29
C ILE A 1051 -15.48 -3.89 -10.93
N LYS A 1052 -14.69 -2.99 -10.33
CA LYS A 1052 -14.19 -3.22 -8.96
C LYS A 1052 -15.32 -3.10 -7.94
N GLY A 1053 -15.26 -3.89 -6.86
CA GLY A 1053 -16.27 -3.86 -5.80
C GLY A 1053 -16.53 -2.46 -5.21
N LYS A 1054 -15.48 -1.65 -5.04
CA LYS A 1054 -15.59 -0.27 -4.55
C LYS A 1054 -16.27 0.68 -5.56
N ASP A 1055 -15.95 0.56 -6.84
CA ASP A 1055 -16.56 1.37 -7.90
C ASP A 1055 -18.04 1.00 -8.06
N LEU A 1056 -18.36 -0.30 -7.95
CA LEU A 1056 -19.73 -0.81 -7.96
C LEU A 1056 -20.53 -0.23 -6.78
N LEU A 1057 -19.92 -0.06 -5.60
CA LEU A 1057 -20.53 0.59 -4.43
C LEU A 1057 -20.80 2.07 -4.65
N ILE A 1058 -19.89 2.81 -5.27
CA ILE A 1058 -20.09 4.24 -5.50
C ILE A 1058 -21.18 4.46 -6.56
N GLY A 1059 -21.11 3.73 -7.68
CA GLY A 1059 -22.15 3.73 -8.69
C GLY A 1059 -23.51 3.31 -8.14
N HIS A 1060 -23.56 2.39 -7.17
CA HIS A 1060 -24.79 2.02 -6.48
C HIS A 1060 -25.42 3.18 -5.71
N TYR A 1061 -24.66 3.96 -4.94
CA TYR A 1061 -25.22 5.10 -4.21
C TYR A 1061 -25.80 6.17 -5.13
N GLU A 1062 -25.12 6.44 -6.25
CA GLU A 1062 -25.63 7.37 -7.26
C GLU A 1062 -26.96 6.88 -7.85
N HIS A 1063 -27.02 5.62 -8.31
CA HIS A 1063 -28.22 5.05 -8.91
C HIS A 1063 -29.35 4.87 -7.89
N PHE A 1064 -29.03 4.46 -6.66
CA PHE A 1064 -29.98 4.30 -5.56
C PHE A 1064 -30.65 5.62 -5.18
N SER A 1065 -29.90 6.74 -5.21
CA SER A 1065 -30.46 8.08 -4.98
C SER A 1065 -31.49 8.49 -6.04
N ARG A 1066 -31.35 7.96 -7.26
CA ARG A 1066 -32.25 8.20 -8.41
C ARG A 1066 -33.28 7.08 -8.62
N GLY A 1067 -33.30 6.06 -7.77
CA GLY A 1067 -34.20 4.89 -7.89
C GLY A 1067 -33.85 3.91 -9.03
N GLY A 1068 -32.64 3.95 -9.57
CA GLY A 1068 -32.15 3.08 -10.64
C GLY A 1068 -31.31 1.89 -10.14
N ARG A 1069 -31.00 0.94 -11.05
CA ARG A 1069 -30.11 -0.21 -10.77
C ARG A 1069 -28.76 -0.01 -11.45
N VAL A 1070 -27.68 0.01 -10.66
CA VAL A 1070 -26.30 0.16 -11.18
C VAL A 1070 -25.93 -0.91 -12.22
N VAL A 1071 -26.44 -2.14 -12.06
CA VAL A 1071 -26.13 -3.26 -12.96
C VAL A 1071 -26.57 -3.02 -14.41
N ASP A 1072 -27.59 -2.19 -14.63
CA ASP A 1072 -28.08 -1.89 -15.97
C ASP A 1072 -27.10 -0.99 -16.75
N SER A 1073 -26.27 -0.20 -16.05
CA SER A 1073 -25.19 0.59 -16.66
C SER A 1073 -23.99 -0.25 -17.10
N LEU A 1074 -23.88 -1.47 -16.57
CA LEU A 1074 -22.74 -2.37 -16.81
C LEU A 1074 -23.00 -3.36 -17.95
N LYS A 1075 -24.20 -3.37 -18.52
CA LYS A 1075 -24.53 -4.26 -19.64
C LYS A 1075 -23.68 -3.94 -20.87
N ILE A 1076 -23.27 -4.98 -21.60
CA ILE A 1076 -22.47 -4.88 -22.83
C ILE A 1076 -23.36 -4.61 -24.03
#